data_AF-A0A3F3PQ31-F1
#
_entry.id   AF-A0A3F3PQ31-F1
#
_cell.length_a   1.000
_cell.length_b   1.000
_cell.length_c   1.000
_cell.angle_alpha   90.00
_cell.angle_beta   90.00
_cell.angle_gamma   90.00
#
_symmetry.space_group_name_H-M   'P 1'
#
loop_
_entity.id
_entity.type
_entity.pdbx_description
1 polymer ?
#
loop_
_entity_poly.entity_id
_entity_poly.type
_entity_poly.pdbx_seq_one_letter_code
_entity_poly.pdbx_strand_id
1 'polypeptide(L)'
;MALSFTEKPPQGRVPYAIPQLEGERITIPGSKGAFRILASSKQTNGLMAVFQSGAVLSDAPGFHYHNHAHDVFLVTKGFLKLWNGDKCRIMGPGDFAYVPPTVVHNPELLGPHTETYGVVTPGDWVDFFRYVSEPYEGILVPENDERDLKALLIPKVMAAKQDFDVVFQPNYQPPALGDWSADEEKLPESPQPYFLRANTGPKWMLGGVMSRPFITTRQSQGVCAISSIESSKTYGETLLSKFLTFQSVDHCLCVQEGTLTVQLKDGPESTFREGETVVIPAGQAFALRFASRYVRVWSFTDGDGIETLIHRLGTQFEGAVLPDQVPNWNPAEVGSVASELNVTIELWMMDESPPIHTAGDDSLPPPRAKRPRAAQACDRCRAKKYKCDEQGITANAKAAGLHGRYVADLERKVDELTARLRSAEADTTSQHSSRSQKVVVQPSSGVKQAPPPPPPVGVEATPLSLPRAASTPREEAPFIYEHQEEAGESVGDEISELNHHTNGIEFHGSTSSAALLGHLQKAREPQRSLERRDARLEDPGYSIVSTLHNSSFSPSGTGSAQPLTLREQNYYFEQAHAFINGYFENIHFIHPLIDKEDFLLRAHSLWFNRGVQPEPSFVALYLSILSFGALVRVWDEDRLGGLTRFEWSRKLFGEAQMYLNYLQFSNTLITVQCLYLMAKICQNELNPNLAYMYLGLAIRTCLAAGFNREVRSSTEQRSEWISKTWWGLFSLEIEMSFSVGRPDTLGMDEYHNRALPERDDSEYAVIPWMVDFAYIIRKVSVQIYHSRITLQEKLHLALQIENELDRWMARLPDRIKPDIVQRATGGALRDPKWARRQRLVLGYYNVKMLLFRPFLSYFTRKLRHTPMELEETIAKCLDAAMKTIQVIYDIYRIHTFFRCWWYNTTYVMFATSTLLLPMSKLGMCAETIPLRRSVEMAVEILEAMDESVVARKSVEIIKHYLREFRPIDVQTATTPSSSNDGTKIADFTADPEAAAAAASASGTSQTGFDIPEWAYGFGFPDCSFEGIARLFDDLGGLPMLDG
;
A
#
# COMPACT_ATOMS: atom_id res chain seq x y z
N MET A 1 46.13 -15.81 6.72
CA MET A 1 45.89 -14.41 6.30
C MET A 1 44.51 -14.00 6.81
N ALA A 2 44.29 -12.74 7.19
CA ALA A 2 42.94 -12.25 7.56
C ALA A 2 42.14 -11.87 6.31
N LEU A 3 40.82 -12.01 6.34
CA LEU A 3 39.94 -11.49 5.28
C LEU A 3 39.91 -9.96 5.36
N SER A 4 40.47 -9.29 4.37
CA SER A 4 40.40 -7.83 4.24
C SER A 4 39.07 -7.41 3.64
N PHE A 5 38.34 -6.54 4.31
CA PHE A 5 37.25 -5.79 3.70
C PHE A 5 37.84 -4.71 2.77
N THR A 6 37.35 -4.66 1.53
CA THR A 6 37.78 -3.70 0.51
C THR A 6 36.55 -3.13 -0.20
N GLU A 7 36.57 -1.84 -0.51
CA GLU A 7 35.46 -1.14 -1.20
C GLU A 7 35.25 -1.66 -2.63
N LYS A 8 36.31 -2.15 -3.30
CA LYS A 8 36.28 -2.64 -4.69
C LYS A 8 37.05 -3.96 -4.79
N PRO A 9 36.72 -4.89 -5.71
CA PRO A 9 37.41 -6.17 -5.84
C PRO A 9 38.93 -6.00 -6.11
N PRO A 10 39.81 -6.75 -5.41
CA PRO A 10 41.26 -6.64 -5.60
C PRO A 10 41.69 -7.15 -6.98
N GLN A 11 42.74 -6.57 -7.58
CA GLN A 11 43.18 -6.93 -8.93
C GLN A 11 43.81 -8.34 -9.05
N GLY A 12 44.00 -9.07 -7.94
CA GLY A 12 44.53 -10.43 -7.92
C GLY A 12 43.55 -11.43 -7.29
N ARG A 13 43.68 -12.71 -7.67
CA ARG A 13 42.91 -13.84 -7.13
C ARG A 13 43.36 -14.20 -5.72
N VAL A 14 42.86 -13.45 -4.74
CA VAL A 14 43.05 -13.64 -3.29
C VAL A 14 41.69 -13.71 -2.59
N PRO A 15 41.60 -14.17 -1.33
CA PRO A 15 40.38 -14.05 -0.54
C PRO A 15 40.13 -12.60 -0.08
N TYR A 16 38.89 -12.11 -0.18
CA TYR A 16 38.50 -10.75 0.24
C TYR A 16 37.03 -10.68 0.67
N ALA A 17 36.68 -9.55 1.28
CA ALA A 17 35.33 -9.20 1.70
C ALA A 17 34.90 -7.87 1.06
N ILE A 18 33.64 -7.75 0.66
CA ILE A 18 33.02 -6.52 0.16
C ILE A 18 31.89 -6.12 1.15
N PRO A 19 31.91 -4.89 1.70
CA PRO A 19 30.81 -4.38 2.52
C PRO A 19 29.47 -4.29 1.77
N GLN A 20 28.36 -4.16 2.51
CA GLN A 20 27.05 -3.90 1.93
C GLN A 20 27.06 -2.60 1.09
N LEU A 21 26.50 -2.66 -0.12
CA LEU A 21 26.45 -1.57 -1.14
C LEU A 21 27.80 -1.12 -1.73
N GLU A 22 28.92 -1.72 -1.34
CA GLU A 22 30.22 -1.57 -1.98
C GLU A 22 30.39 -2.52 -3.19
N GLY A 23 31.58 -2.50 -3.81
CA GLY A 23 31.91 -3.21 -5.05
C GLY A 23 32.42 -2.24 -6.11
N GLU A 24 32.74 -2.75 -7.31
CA GLU A 24 33.03 -1.87 -8.44
C GLU A 24 31.72 -1.21 -8.91
N ARG A 25 31.44 -0.01 -8.38
CA ARG A 25 30.24 0.77 -8.67
C ARG A 25 30.32 1.48 -10.03
N ILE A 26 29.38 1.14 -10.92
CA ILE A 26 29.24 1.75 -12.25
C ILE A 26 27.74 1.97 -12.58
N THR A 27 27.45 2.99 -13.40
CA THR A 27 26.09 3.32 -13.87
C THR A 27 26.05 3.37 -15.39
N ILE A 28 25.01 2.83 -16.01
CA ILE A 28 24.76 3.08 -17.44
C ILE A 28 24.05 4.44 -17.55
N PRO A 29 24.56 5.40 -18.32
CA PRO A 29 23.89 6.68 -18.54
C PRO A 29 22.42 6.53 -18.94
N GLY A 30 21.51 7.14 -18.18
CA GLY A 30 20.07 7.09 -18.44
C GLY A 30 19.34 5.82 -17.96
N SER A 31 20.03 4.80 -17.43
CA SER A 31 19.36 3.61 -16.89
C SER A 31 18.75 3.80 -15.51
N LYS A 32 19.03 4.95 -14.88
CA LYS A 32 18.66 5.31 -13.49
C LYS A 32 19.03 4.22 -12.47
N GLY A 33 20.08 3.45 -12.77
CA GLY A 33 20.46 2.25 -12.03
C GLY A 33 21.98 2.05 -11.96
N ALA A 34 22.42 1.38 -10.90
CA ALA A 34 23.83 1.15 -10.61
C ALA A 34 24.15 -0.33 -10.42
N PHE A 35 25.20 -0.78 -11.09
CA PHE A 35 25.80 -2.10 -10.95
C PHE A 35 26.94 -2.03 -9.92
N ARG A 36 27.09 -3.09 -9.14
CA ARG A 36 28.14 -3.29 -8.13
C ARG A 36 28.78 -4.64 -8.42
N ILE A 37 29.94 -4.65 -9.08
CA ILE A 37 30.65 -5.90 -9.35
C ILE A 37 31.32 -6.36 -8.05
N LEU A 38 30.90 -7.53 -7.55
CA LEU A 38 31.38 -8.12 -6.30
C LEU A 38 32.51 -9.12 -6.57
N ALA A 39 32.45 -9.83 -7.70
CA ALA A 39 33.51 -10.67 -8.25
C ALA A 39 33.50 -10.61 -9.79
N SER A 40 34.67 -10.74 -10.42
CA SER A 40 34.85 -10.76 -11.88
C SER A 40 35.92 -11.78 -12.29
N SER A 41 36.06 -12.04 -13.59
CA SER A 41 37.09 -12.90 -14.20
C SER A 41 38.46 -12.91 -13.50
N LYS A 42 38.97 -11.73 -13.11
CA LYS A 42 40.26 -11.54 -12.43
C LYS A 42 40.37 -12.27 -11.07
N GLN A 43 39.25 -12.46 -10.38
CA GLN A 43 39.19 -13.13 -9.08
C GLN A 43 38.62 -14.56 -9.17
N THR A 44 37.96 -14.91 -10.28
CA THR A 44 37.23 -16.16 -10.50
C THR A 44 37.80 -17.00 -11.66
N ASN A 45 39.08 -16.82 -11.96
CA ASN A 45 39.80 -17.52 -13.03
C ASN A 45 39.11 -17.47 -14.43
N GLY A 46 38.35 -16.40 -14.70
CA GLY A 46 37.58 -16.21 -15.93
C GLY A 46 36.17 -16.85 -15.96
N LEU A 47 35.77 -17.61 -14.93
CA LEU A 47 34.60 -18.49 -15.03
C LEU A 47 33.27 -17.82 -14.65
N MET A 48 33.22 -16.94 -13.65
CA MET A 48 31.99 -16.21 -13.28
C MET A 48 32.22 -14.75 -12.90
N ALA A 49 31.30 -13.86 -13.26
CA ALA A 49 31.17 -12.55 -12.66
C ALA A 49 29.91 -12.50 -11.81
N VAL A 50 30.05 -12.08 -10.54
CA VAL A 50 28.91 -11.92 -9.61
C VAL A 50 28.75 -10.45 -9.30
N PHE A 51 27.54 -9.94 -9.50
CA PHE A 51 27.24 -8.52 -9.30
C PHE A 51 25.85 -8.33 -8.69
N GLN A 52 25.68 -7.22 -7.97
CA GLN A 52 24.37 -6.70 -7.60
C GLN A 52 24.03 -5.58 -8.59
N SER A 53 22.80 -5.56 -9.10
CA SER A 53 22.27 -4.42 -9.85
C SER A 53 21.03 -3.88 -9.16
N GLY A 54 20.71 -2.61 -9.39
CA GLY A 54 19.44 -2.04 -8.97
C GLY A 54 19.16 -0.72 -9.67
N ALA A 55 17.88 -0.37 -9.77
CA ALA A 55 17.39 0.86 -10.38
C ALA A 55 16.08 1.31 -9.72
N VAL A 56 15.75 2.59 -9.89
CA VAL A 56 14.34 3.02 -9.87
C VAL A 56 13.64 2.57 -11.15
N LEU A 57 12.35 2.91 -11.34
CA LEU A 57 11.64 2.65 -12.60
C LEU A 57 12.41 3.26 -13.78
N SER A 58 12.86 2.42 -14.72
CA SER A 58 13.67 2.83 -15.86
C SER A 58 13.40 2.03 -17.13
N ASP A 59 13.90 2.55 -18.24
CA ASP A 59 13.72 1.95 -19.56
C ASP A 59 14.47 0.61 -19.67
N ALA A 60 13.78 -0.45 -20.11
CA ALA A 60 14.41 -1.74 -20.37
C ALA A 60 15.43 -1.63 -21.53
N PRO A 61 16.55 -2.39 -21.51
CA PRO A 61 17.59 -2.30 -22.53
C PRO A 61 17.13 -2.77 -23.92
N GLY A 62 16.01 -3.52 -23.98
CA GLY A 62 15.41 -4.05 -25.21
C GLY A 62 15.71 -5.53 -25.40
N PHE A 63 14.93 -6.20 -26.25
CA PHE A 63 15.08 -7.64 -26.49
C PHE A 63 16.44 -7.98 -27.11
N HIS A 64 17.19 -8.88 -26.47
CA HIS A 64 18.50 -9.34 -26.91
C HIS A 64 18.77 -10.78 -26.48
N TYR A 65 19.83 -11.36 -27.00
CA TYR A 65 20.39 -12.64 -26.57
C TYR A 65 21.92 -12.61 -26.65
N HIS A 66 22.55 -13.62 -26.05
CA HIS A 66 24.01 -13.85 -26.10
C HIS A 66 24.31 -15.19 -26.78
N ASN A 67 25.32 -15.28 -27.64
CA ASN A 67 25.70 -16.56 -28.28
C ASN A 67 26.46 -17.46 -27.29
N HIS A 68 27.08 -16.90 -26.25
CA HIS A 68 27.96 -17.60 -25.31
C HIS A 68 27.72 -17.27 -23.83
N ALA A 69 27.22 -16.08 -23.46
CA ALA A 69 26.90 -15.80 -22.06
C ALA A 69 25.67 -16.58 -21.55
N HIS A 70 25.77 -17.03 -20.31
CA HIS A 70 24.69 -17.48 -19.46
C HIS A 70 24.34 -16.36 -18.48
N ASP A 71 23.07 -15.98 -18.40
CA ASP A 71 22.58 -14.96 -17.45
C ASP A 71 21.69 -15.56 -16.37
N VAL A 72 21.76 -14.93 -15.20
CA VAL A 72 20.93 -15.22 -14.03
C VAL A 72 20.32 -13.93 -13.51
N PHE A 73 19.03 -13.98 -13.18
CA PHE A 73 18.33 -12.91 -12.48
C PHE A 73 17.74 -13.45 -11.17
N LEU A 74 18.17 -12.92 -10.04
CA LEU A 74 17.70 -13.32 -8.71
C LEU A 74 17.31 -12.08 -7.90
N VAL A 75 16.01 -11.85 -7.72
CA VAL A 75 15.47 -10.59 -7.17
C VAL A 75 15.66 -10.56 -5.65
N THR A 76 16.15 -9.44 -5.10
CA THR A 76 16.23 -9.20 -3.64
C THR A 76 15.22 -8.18 -3.16
N LYS A 77 14.90 -7.16 -3.95
CA LYS A 77 14.00 -6.06 -3.59
C LYS A 77 13.20 -5.61 -4.80
N GLY A 78 12.01 -5.06 -4.55
CA GLY A 78 11.11 -4.60 -5.62
C GLY A 78 10.62 -5.74 -6.50
N PHE A 79 10.48 -5.48 -7.80
CA PHE A 79 9.98 -6.46 -8.78
C PHE A 79 10.73 -6.33 -10.12
N LEU A 80 11.15 -7.45 -10.68
CA LEU A 80 11.68 -7.54 -12.04
C LEU A 80 10.61 -8.15 -12.95
N LYS A 81 10.27 -7.48 -14.05
CA LYS A 81 9.55 -8.11 -15.16
C LYS A 81 10.57 -8.63 -16.15
N LEU A 82 10.51 -9.92 -16.45
CA LEU A 82 11.47 -10.58 -17.33
C LEU A 82 10.72 -11.41 -18.37
N TRP A 83 11.06 -11.15 -19.64
CA TRP A 83 10.84 -12.10 -20.71
C TRP A 83 12.04 -13.03 -20.80
N ASN A 84 11.79 -14.34 -20.91
CA ASN A 84 12.82 -15.38 -20.98
C ASN A 84 12.32 -16.45 -21.96
N GLY A 85 12.70 -16.32 -23.24
CA GLY A 85 12.19 -17.18 -24.31
C GLY A 85 10.68 -17.07 -24.49
N ASP A 86 9.98 -18.20 -24.49
CA ASP A 86 8.54 -18.32 -24.71
C ASP A 86 7.67 -17.85 -23.52
N LYS A 87 8.29 -17.38 -22.43
CA LYS A 87 7.60 -16.96 -21.20
C LYS A 87 7.91 -15.53 -20.78
N CYS A 88 6.95 -14.91 -20.09
CA CYS A 88 7.10 -13.66 -19.36
C CYS A 88 6.55 -13.81 -17.94
N ARG A 89 7.28 -13.29 -16.94
CA ARG A 89 6.89 -13.26 -15.53
C ARG A 89 7.15 -11.89 -14.92
N ILE A 90 6.42 -11.58 -13.85
CA ILE A 90 6.86 -10.60 -12.84
C ILE A 90 7.40 -11.42 -11.66
N MET A 91 8.64 -11.13 -11.30
CA MET A 91 9.44 -11.79 -10.26
C MET A 91 9.56 -10.86 -9.06
N GLY A 92 9.25 -11.36 -7.86
CA GLY A 92 9.43 -10.66 -6.58
C GLY A 92 10.62 -11.21 -5.77
N PRO A 93 10.85 -10.70 -4.55
CA PRO A 93 12.01 -11.08 -3.73
C PRO A 93 12.13 -12.59 -3.49
N GLY A 94 13.27 -13.15 -3.90
CA GLY A 94 13.59 -14.58 -3.84
C GLY A 94 13.20 -15.38 -5.09
N ASP A 95 12.49 -14.80 -6.05
CA ASP A 95 12.24 -15.43 -7.36
C ASP A 95 13.52 -15.38 -8.22
N PHE A 96 13.74 -16.46 -8.96
CA PHE A 96 14.92 -16.71 -9.77
C PHE A 96 14.54 -16.97 -11.23
N ALA A 97 15.43 -16.58 -12.16
CA ALA A 97 15.36 -16.98 -13.55
C ALA A 97 16.76 -17.27 -14.10
N TYR A 98 16.83 -18.27 -14.96
CA TYR A 98 18.03 -18.64 -15.70
C TYR A 98 17.79 -18.49 -17.20
N VAL A 99 18.72 -17.83 -17.87
CA VAL A 99 18.71 -17.56 -19.31
C VAL A 99 19.98 -18.17 -19.91
N PRO A 100 19.91 -19.38 -20.51
CA PRO A 100 21.05 -19.95 -21.22
C PRO A 100 21.32 -19.21 -22.55
N PRO A 101 22.51 -19.42 -23.15
CA PRO A 101 22.85 -18.85 -24.45
C PRO A 101 21.78 -19.09 -25.53
N THR A 102 21.71 -18.15 -26.47
CA THR A 102 20.74 -18.03 -27.58
C THR A 102 19.28 -17.74 -27.20
N VAL A 103 18.94 -17.69 -25.90
CA VAL A 103 17.57 -17.32 -25.48
C VAL A 103 17.37 -15.81 -25.52
N VAL A 104 16.36 -15.37 -26.27
CA VAL A 104 15.93 -13.97 -26.31
C VAL A 104 15.26 -13.60 -25.00
N HIS A 105 15.74 -12.54 -24.37
CA HIS A 105 15.26 -12.06 -23.08
C HIS A 105 15.27 -10.52 -23.01
N ASN A 106 14.63 -9.96 -21.99
CA ASN A 106 14.62 -8.53 -21.71
C ASN A 106 14.26 -8.25 -20.24
N PRO A 107 15.16 -7.70 -19.40
CA PRO A 107 14.87 -7.30 -18.03
C PRO A 107 14.27 -5.88 -17.94
N GLU A 108 13.10 -5.75 -17.34
CA GLU A 108 12.38 -4.49 -17.07
C GLU A 108 12.21 -4.32 -15.56
N LEU A 109 12.99 -3.42 -14.93
CA LEU A 109 12.92 -3.17 -13.49
C LEU A 109 11.67 -2.34 -13.17
N LEU A 110 10.82 -2.82 -12.26
CA LEU A 110 9.54 -2.21 -11.93
C LEU A 110 9.56 -1.53 -10.55
N GLY A 111 8.67 -0.55 -10.36
CA GLY A 111 8.44 0.09 -9.07
C GLY A 111 9.52 1.11 -8.68
N PRO A 112 9.46 1.65 -7.44
CA PRO A 112 10.29 2.79 -7.05
C PRO A 112 11.76 2.42 -6.77
N HIS A 113 12.04 1.18 -6.39
CA HIS A 113 13.42 0.68 -6.21
C HIS A 113 13.42 -0.85 -6.29
N THR A 114 14.14 -1.39 -7.27
CA THR A 114 14.32 -2.84 -7.49
C THR A 114 15.79 -3.19 -7.46
N GLU A 115 16.12 -4.32 -6.84
CA GLU A 115 17.48 -4.87 -6.78
C GLU A 115 17.49 -6.36 -7.14
N THR A 116 18.56 -6.76 -7.83
CA THR A 116 18.82 -8.14 -8.25
C THR A 116 20.28 -8.51 -7.99
N TYR A 117 20.54 -9.77 -7.65
CA TYR A 117 21.82 -10.40 -7.93
C TYR A 117 21.80 -10.95 -9.34
N GLY A 118 22.93 -10.81 -10.04
CA GLY A 118 23.18 -11.43 -11.32
C GLY A 118 24.49 -12.18 -11.33
N VAL A 119 24.54 -13.20 -12.20
CA VAL A 119 25.77 -13.89 -12.59
C VAL A 119 25.84 -13.86 -14.11
N VAL A 120 27.00 -13.46 -14.65
CA VAL A 120 27.35 -13.75 -16.05
C VAL A 120 28.51 -14.73 -16.09
N THR A 121 28.38 -15.74 -16.94
CA THR A 121 29.43 -16.72 -17.23
C THR A 121 29.52 -16.92 -18.74
N PRO A 122 30.72 -16.84 -19.39
CA PRO A 122 32.04 -16.53 -18.82
C PRO A 122 32.14 -15.18 -18.07
N GLY A 123 33.09 -15.06 -17.14
CA GLY A 123 33.16 -13.95 -16.18
C GLY A 123 33.92 -12.71 -16.65
N ASP A 124 34.44 -12.71 -17.87
CA ASP A 124 35.09 -11.57 -18.54
C ASP A 124 34.07 -10.61 -19.15
N TRP A 125 32.92 -11.15 -19.60
CA TRP A 125 31.74 -10.43 -20.08
C TRP A 125 31.31 -9.22 -19.24
N VAL A 126 31.61 -9.17 -17.93
CA VAL A 126 31.32 -8.00 -17.10
C VAL A 126 32.07 -6.72 -17.57
N ASP A 127 33.11 -6.87 -18.39
CA ASP A 127 33.78 -5.77 -19.11
C ASP A 127 32.83 -5.05 -20.12
N PHE A 128 31.77 -5.70 -20.60
CA PHE A 128 30.71 -5.03 -21.37
C PHE A 128 30.05 -3.92 -20.54
N PHE A 129 29.63 -4.23 -19.31
CA PHE A 129 29.06 -3.23 -18.40
C PHE A 129 30.07 -2.11 -18.13
N ARG A 130 31.36 -2.42 -17.93
CA ARG A 130 32.42 -1.40 -17.77
C ARG A 130 32.58 -0.50 -19.00
N TYR A 131 32.40 -1.03 -20.22
CA TYR A 131 32.47 -0.26 -21.47
C TYR A 131 31.25 0.66 -21.69
N VAL A 132 30.03 0.17 -21.42
CA VAL A 132 28.81 0.97 -21.60
C VAL A 132 28.55 1.97 -20.48
N SER A 133 29.08 1.73 -19.28
CA SER A 133 28.86 2.55 -18.08
C SER A 133 29.83 3.73 -17.90
N GLU A 134 29.58 4.50 -16.85
CA GLU A 134 30.45 5.48 -16.20
C GLU A 134 30.65 5.07 -14.72
N PRO A 135 31.75 5.47 -14.04
CA PRO A 135 31.91 5.22 -12.60
C PRO A 135 30.81 5.89 -11.77
N TYR A 136 30.30 5.21 -10.75
CA TYR A 136 29.23 5.74 -9.88
C TYR A 136 29.68 5.81 -8.42
N GLU A 137 29.71 7.02 -7.86
CA GLU A 137 30.10 7.25 -6.45
C GLU A 137 28.92 7.80 -5.60
N GLY A 138 27.69 7.54 -6.03
CA GLY A 138 26.48 7.78 -5.24
C GLY A 138 26.07 6.55 -4.41
N ILE A 139 25.10 6.73 -3.50
CA ILE A 139 24.80 5.76 -2.44
C ILE A 139 24.05 4.52 -2.97
N LEU A 140 22.93 4.73 -3.67
CA LEU A 140 22.04 3.65 -4.14
C LEU A 140 22.03 3.56 -5.66
N VAL A 141 21.32 4.47 -6.32
CA VAL A 141 21.10 4.53 -7.78
C VAL A 141 20.96 6.00 -8.23
N PRO A 142 21.31 6.36 -9.48
CA PRO A 142 21.13 7.72 -9.99
C PRO A 142 19.68 7.96 -10.46
N GLU A 143 18.76 8.06 -9.50
CA GLU A 143 17.32 8.26 -9.71
C GLU A 143 16.97 9.39 -10.70
N ASN A 144 17.72 10.50 -10.64
CA ASN A 144 17.48 11.72 -11.44
C ASN A 144 18.31 11.76 -12.74
N ASP A 145 18.83 10.64 -13.24
CA ASP A 145 19.55 10.58 -14.52
C ASP A 145 18.59 10.54 -15.71
N GLU A 146 18.08 11.72 -16.10
CA GLU A 146 17.17 11.92 -17.24
C GLU A 146 17.86 11.88 -18.62
N ARG A 147 19.04 11.25 -18.73
CA ARG A 147 19.68 11.00 -20.04
C ARG A 147 18.93 9.91 -20.81
N ASP A 148 18.87 10.03 -22.14
CA ASP A 148 18.26 8.99 -22.99
C ASP A 148 19.17 7.74 -23.04
N LEU A 149 18.76 6.68 -22.35
CA LEU A 149 19.43 5.39 -22.31
C LEU A 149 19.65 4.81 -23.70
N LYS A 150 18.66 4.87 -24.60
CA LYS A 150 18.70 4.23 -25.92
C LYS A 150 19.64 5.01 -26.84
N ALA A 151 19.58 6.34 -26.82
CA ALA A 151 20.49 7.19 -27.58
C ALA A 151 21.96 7.08 -27.15
N LEU A 152 22.24 6.73 -25.88
CA LEU A 152 23.61 6.56 -25.38
C LEU A 152 24.11 5.10 -25.48
N LEU A 153 23.25 4.11 -25.25
CA LEU A 153 23.61 2.70 -25.27
C LEU A 153 23.76 2.17 -26.71
N ILE A 154 22.80 2.43 -27.60
CA ILE A 154 22.78 1.84 -28.95
C ILE A 154 24.05 2.17 -29.75
N PRO A 155 24.57 3.42 -29.78
CA PRO A 155 25.82 3.71 -30.50
C PRO A 155 27.03 2.98 -29.93
N LYS A 156 27.14 2.83 -28.59
CA LYS A 156 28.22 2.06 -27.96
C LYS A 156 28.15 0.58 -28.35
N VAL A 157 26.98 -0.05 -28.26
CA VAL A 157 26.82 -1.48 -28.62
C VAL A 157 27.02 -1.71 -30.12
N MET A 158 26.61 -0.78 -30.99
CA MET A 158 26.89 -0.90 -32.44
C MET A 158 28.37 -0.69 -32.78
N ALA A 159 29.09 0.18 -32.06
CA ALA A 159 30.52 0.38 -32.26
C ALA A 159 31.36 -0.84 -31.86
N ALA A 160 30.96 -1.54 -30.79
CA ALA A 160 31.67 -2.71 -30.23
C ALA A 160 30.94 -4.05 -30.48
N LYS A 161 30.10 -4.13 -31.53
CA LYS A 161 29.26 -5.30 -31.84
C LYS A 161 30.06 -6.58 -32.20
N GLN A 162 31.35 -6.44 -32.50
CA GLN A 162 32.25 -7.58 -32.76
C GLN A 162 33.06 -7.98 -31.52
N ASP A 163 33.08 -7.13 -30.49
CA ASP A 163 33.91 -7.28 -29.28
C ASP A 163 33.08 -7.77 -28.08
N PHE A 164 31.77 -7.49 -28.06
CA PHE A 164 30.83 -7.97 -27.04
C PHE A 164 29.68 -8.75 -27.67
N ASP A 165 29.34 -9.88 -27.07
CA ASP A 165 28.42 -10.90 -27.58
C ASP A 165 26.93 -10.54 -27.32
N VAL A 166 26.54 -9.27 -27.54
CA VAL A 166 25.15 -8.77 -27.39
C VAL A 166 24.45 -8.72 -28.74
N VAL A 167 23.40 -9.52 -28.94
CA VAL A 167 22.63 -9.52 -30.18
C VAL A 167 21.19 -9.08 -29.95
N PHE A 168 20.92 -7.79 -30.22
CA PHE A 168 19.58 -7.22 -30.19
C PHE A 168 18.64 -7.85 -31.24
N GLN A 169 17.39 -8.05 -30.83
CA GLN A 169 16.29 -8.62 -31.61
C GLN A 169 15.10 -7.64 -31.65
N PRO A 170 15.20 -6.50 -32.37
CA PRO A 170 14.17 -5.45 -32.37
C PRO A 170 12.82 -5.89 -32.97
N ASN A 171 12.83 -6.95 -33.79
CA ASN A 171 11.63 -7.53 -34.41
C ASN A 171 11.09 -8.75 -33.65
N TYR A 172 11.56 -9.01 -32.43
CA TYR A 172 11.04 -10.10 -31.60
C TYR A 172 9.57 -9.87 -31.25
N GLN A 173 8.77 -10.93 -31.30
CA GLN A 173 7.38 -10.91 -30.84
C GLN A 173 7.33 -11.52 -29.43
N PRO A 174 7.34 -10.69 -28.37
CA PRO A 174 7.40 -11.21 -27.01
C PRO A 174 6.11 -11.94 -26.62
N PRO A 175 6.20 -13.01 -25.80
CA PRO A 175 5.04 -13.60 -25.17
C PRO A 175 4.36 -12.59 -24.23
N ALA A 176 3.04 -12.76 -24.06
CA ALA A 176 2.28 -12.04 -23.05
C ALA A 176 2.77 -12.40 -21.63
N LEU A 177 2.53 -11.50 -20.67
CA LEU A 177 2.67 -11.83 -19.25
C LEU A 177 1.73 -12.99 -18.91
N GLY A 178 2.28 -14.05 -18.33
CA GLY A 178 1.51 -15.23 -17.91
C GLY A 178 1.72 -15.56 -16.45
N ASP A 179 0.75 -16.30 -15.88
CA ASP A 179 0.79 -16.77 -14.50
C ASP A 179 1.87 -17.83 -14.25
N TRP A 180 2.31 -17.91 -12.99
CA TRP A 180 3.25 -18.93 -12.50
C TRP A 180 2.64 -20.33 -12.55
N SER A 181 3.41 -21.33 -13.00
CA SER A 181 2.97 -22.74 -13.04
C SER A 181 3.64 -23.62 -11.98
N ALA A 182 3.05 -24.79 -11.68
CA ALA A 182 3.61 -25.77 -10.74
C ALA A 182 4.89 -26.49 -11.25
N ASP A 183 5.36 -26.17 -12.45
CA ASP A 183 6.65 -26.63 -12.97
C ASP A 183 7.76 -25.58 -12.71
N GLU A 184 7.38 -24.33 -12.48
CA GLU A 184 8.25 -23.24 -12.03
C GLU A 184 8.47 -23.26 -10.51
N GLU A 185 8.10 -24.38 -9.88
CA GLU A 185 8.37 -24.71 -8.48
C GLU A 185 9.43 -25.83 -8.33
N LYS A 186 10.09 -26.20 -9.44
CA LYS A 186 11.06 -27.31 -9.56
C LYS A 186 12.25 -26.90 -10.43
N LEU A 187 13.39 -27.58 -10.28
CA LEU A 187 14.49 -27.47 -11.25
C LEU A 187 14.22 -28.38 -12.46
N PRO A 188 14.45 -27.93 -13.70
CA PRO A 188 14.32 -28.80 -14.87
C PRO A 188 15.45 -29.84 -14.91
N GLU A 189 15.20 -30.99 -15.53
CA GLU A 189 16.22 -32.05 -15.65
C GLU A 189 17.30 -31.72 -16.69
N SER A 190 16.95 -30.92 -17.69
CA SER A 190 17.79 -30.49 -18.82
C SER A 190 18.15 -29.01 -18.77
N PRO A 191 19.29 -28.60 -19.38
CA PRO A 191 19.59 -27.19 -19.67
C PRO A 191 18.52 -26.56 -20.59
N GLN A 192 17.78 -25.59 -20.05
CA GLN A 192 16.74 -24.83 -20.76
C GLN A 192 16.48 -23.52 -19.99
N PRO A 193 15.86 -22.49 -20.60
CA PRO A 193 15.37 -21.34 -19.84
C PRO A 193 14.28 -21.75 -18.84
N TYR A 194 14.31 -21.19 -17.64
CA TYR A 194 13.25 -21.36 -16.65
C TYR A 194 13.15 -20.19 -15.66
N PHE A 195 12.00 -20.13 -15.00
CA PHE A 195 11.76 -19.38 -13.78
C PHE A 195 11.64 -20.38 -12.62
N LEU A 196 12.12 -19.99 -11.43
CA LEU A 196 11.95 -20.74 -10.20
C LEU A 196 11.42 -19.81 -9.10
N ARG A 197 10.26 -20.17 -8.54
CA ARG A 197 9.53 -19.37 -7.57
C ARG A 197 10.17 -19.42 -6.18
N ALA A 198 10.15 -18.29 -5.46
CA ALA A 198 10.80 -18.10 -4.17
C ALA A 198 10.52 -19.24 -3.18
N ASN A 199 11.60 -19.85 -2.66
CA ASN A 199 11.61 -20.92 -1.64
C ASN A 199 10.93 -22.26 -2.03
N THR A 200 10.34 -22.38 -3.22
CA THR A 200 9.61 -23.58 -3.65
C THR A 200 10.53 -24.75 -4.00
N GLY A 201 11.62 -24.47 -4.70
CA GLY A 201 12.54 -25.45 -5.29
C GLY A 201 13.10 -26.51 -4.34
N PRO A 202 13.68 -27.60 -4.89
CA PRO A 202 14.10 -28.76 -4.12
C PRO A 202 15.17 -28.42 -3.08
N LYS A 203 15.21 -29.19 -1.99
CA LYS A 203 16.00 -28.91 -0.79
C LYS A 203 16.73 -30.18 -0.34
N TRP A 204 17.97 -30.04 0.12
CA TRP A 204 18.75 -31.11 0.74
C TRP A 204 19.25 -30.68 2.11
N MET A 205 19.28 -31.61 3.06
CA MET A 205 19.68 -31.38 4.44
C MET A 205 20.87 -32.27 4.80
N LEU A 206 21.96 -31.64 5.22
CA LEU A 206 23.20 -32.27 5.67
C LEU A 206 23.55 -31.75 7.08
N GLY A 207 23.27 -32.54 8.12
CA GLY A 207 23.73 -32.28 9.49
C GLY A 207 23.38 -30.90 10.05
N GLY A 208 22.21 -30.36 9.71
CA GLY A 208 21.76 -29.03 10.13
C GLY A 208 22.06 -27.90 9.14
N VAL A 209 22.71 -28.18 8.00
CA VAL A 209 22.79 -27.23 6.88
C VAL A 209 21.82 -27.67 5.79
N MET A 210 20.95 -26.76 5.37
CA MET A 210 20.07 -26.93 4.22
C MET A 210 20.66 -26.24 3.00
N SER A 211 20.58 -26.89 1.84
CA SER A 211 20.85 -26.32 0.53
C SER A 211 19.55 -26.31 -0.26
N ARG A 212 19.11 -25.13 -0.74
CA ARG A 212 18.01 -24.96 -1.70
C ARG A 212 18.59 -24.37 -2.99
N PRO A 213 19.07 -25.22 -3.93
CA PRO A 213 19.63 -24.74 -5.19
C PRO A 213 18.60 -24.01 -6.05
N PHE A 214 19.00 -22.86 -6.57
CA PHE A 214 18.32 -22.13 -7.63
C PHE A 214 18.73 -22.66 -9.01
N ILE A 215 20.00 -23.05 -9.15
CA ILE A 215 20.57 -23.71 -10.33
C ILE A 215 21.74 -24.61 -9.90
N THR A 216 21.93 -25.73 -10.60
CA THR A 216 23.11 -26.60 -10.44
C THR A 216 23.88 -26.73 -11.75
N THR A 217 25.10 -27.26 -11.66
CA THR A 217 25.94 -27.70 -12.79
C THR A 217 25.18 -28.50 -13.85
N ARG A 218 24.12 -29.24 -13.49
CA ARG A 218 23.27 -29.95 -14.46
C ARG A 218 22.52 -29.03 -15.41
N GLN A 219 21.90 -27.95 -14.92
CA GLN A 219 21.13 -27.02 -15.77
C GLN A 219 22.03 -25.96 -16.42
N SER A 220 23.14 -25.60 -15.77
CA SER A 220 24.11 -24.63 -16.29
C SER A 220 25.11 -25.21 -17.31
N GLN A 221 25.05 -26.52 -17.60
CA GLN A 221 26.08 -27.23 -18.41
C GLN A 221 27.48 -27.21 -17.79
N GLY A 222 27.55 -27.17 -16.45
CA GLY A 222 28.79 -27.23 -15.67
C GLY A 222 29.42 -25.87 -15.36
N VAL A 223 28.87 -24.77 -15.87
CA VAL A 223 29.55 -23.46 -15.82
C VAL A 223 29.34 -22.69 -14.52
N CYS A 224 28.26 -22.98 -13.77
CA CYS A 224 28.01 -22.40 -12.45
C CYS A 224 27.02 -23.22 -11.60
N ALA A 225 26.99 -22.98 -10.29
CA ALA A 225 25.90 -23.39 -9.40
C ALA A 225 25.54 -22.24 -8.43
N ILE A 226 24.27 -22.18 -8.03
CA ILE A 226 23.77 -21.13 -7.11
C ILE A 226 22.75 -21.74 -6.15
N SER A 227 22.96 -21.55 -4.85
CA SER A 227 22.08 -22.11 -3.81
C SER A 227 21.89 -21.22 -2.59
N SER A 228 20.69 -21.29 -2.01
CA SER A 228 20.42 -20.78 -0.67
C SER A 228 20.93 -21.78 0.37
N ILE A 229 22.03 -21.43 1.05
CA ILE A 229 22.62 -22.18 2.15
C ILE A 229 22.04 -21.64 3.47
N GLU A 230 21.34 -22.48 4.21
CA GLU A 230 20.53 -22.10 5.36
C GLU A 230 20.84 -22.96 6.59
N SER A 231 21.01 -22.34 7.76
CA SER A 231 21.26 -23.05 9.01
C SER A 231 20.96 -22.18 10.25
N SER A 232 21.24 -22.72 11.44
CA SER A 232 21.01 -22.06 12.73
C SER A 232 22.16 -22.36 13.71
N LYS A 233 22.55 -21.34 14.48
CA LYS A 233 23.42 -21.48 15.66
C LYS A 233 22.96 -22.57 16.64
N THR A 234 21.66 -22.84 16.72
CA THR A 234 21.09 -23.83 17.66
C THR A 234 21.42 -25.27 17.31
N TYR A 235 21.99 -25.53 16.12
CA TYR A 235 22.42 -26.85 15.67
C TYR A 235 23.85 -27.21 16.09
N GLY A 236 24.68 -26.23 16.47
CA GLY A 236 26.07 -26.46 16.87
C GLY A 236 27.05 -26.47 15.69
N GLU A 237 28.07 -27.32 15.74
CA GLU A 237 29.00 -27.51 14.62
C GLU A 237 28.39 -28.37 13.52
N THR A 238 28.71 -28.02 12.27
CA THR A 238 28.27 -28.74 11.06
C THR A 238 29.49 -29.25 10.29
N LEU A 239 29.31 -30.03 9.20
CA LEU A 239 30.43 -30.40 8.33
C LEU A 239 31.15 -29.15 7.77
N LEU A 240 30.40 -28.09 7.46
CA LEU A 240 30.95 -26.83 6.97
C LEU A 240 31.77 -26.06 8.02
N SER A 241 31.70 -26.45 9.29
CA SER A 241 32.49 -25.87 10.38
C SER A 241 33.87 -26.53 10.55
N LYS A 242 34.25 -27.46 9.66
CA LYS A 242 35.62 -27.93 9.47
C LYS A 242 36.26 -27.17 8.30
N PHE A 243 37.58 -27.22 8.15
CA PHE A 243 38.23 -26.59 6.98
C PHE A 243 37.98 -27.43 5.73
N LEU A 244 37.36 -26.81 4.72
CA LEU A 244 37.17 -27.34 3.37
C LEU A 244 38.08 -26.58 2.41
N THR A 245 38.65 -27.30 1.45
CA THR A 245 39.46 -26.74 0.35
C THR A 245 38.94 -27.31 -0.96
N PHE A 246 38.13 -26.54 -1.68
CA PHE A 246 37.70 -26.86 -3.04
C PHE A 246 38.87 -26.54 -3.98
N GLN A 247 39.43 -27.54 -4.65
CA GLN A 247 40.68 -27.36 -5.39
C GLN A 247 40.51 -26.62 -6.73
N SER A 248 39.29 -26.59 -7.27
CA SER A 248 39.00 -26.04 -8.62
C SER A 248 37.74 -25.18 -8.70
N VAL A 249 37.13 -24.77 -7.58
CA VAL A 249 35.86 -24.00 -7.56
C VAL A 249 36.01 -22.74 -6.71
N ASP A 250 35.89 -21.56 -7.33
CA ASP A 250 35.84 -20.26 -6.67
C ASP A 250 34.46 -20.05 -6.02
N HIS A 251 34.43 -19.52 -4.80
CA HIS A 251 33.20 -19.34 -4.02
C HIS A 251 32.93 -17.86 -3.74
N CYS A 252 31.76 -17.36 -4.12
CA CYS A 252 31.24 -16.04 -3.74
C CYS A 252 30.00 -16.23 -2.85
N LEU A 253 30.09 -15.83 -1.58
CA LEU A 253 29.05 -16.05 -0.58
C LEU A 253 28.46 -14.71 -0.12
N CYS A 254 27.19 -14.47 -0.44
CA CYS A 254 26.49 -13.21 -0.17
C CYS A 254 25.44 -13.42 0.93
N VAL A 255 25.64 -12.81 2.10
CA VAL A 255 24.76 -13.04 3.27
C VAL A 255 23.43 -12.30 3.09
N GLN A 256 22.31 -13.02 3.17
CA GLN A 256 20.96 -12.48 2.94
C GLN A 256 20.15 -12.32 4.24
N GLU A 257 20.34 -13.18 5.23
CA GLU A 257 19.71 -13.03 6.55
C GLU A 257 20.67 -13.47 7.65
N GLY A 258 20.63 -12.77 8.79
CA GLY A 258 21.32 -13.18 10.01
C GLY A 258 22.80 -12.83 10.03
N THR A 259 23.67 -13.82 10.31
CA THR A 259 25.11 -13.60 10.52
C THR A 259 25.91 -14.85 10.20
N LEU A 260 26.75 -14.77 9.17
CA LEU A 260 27.72 -15.80 8.83
C LEU A 260 29.06 -15.48 9.48
N THR A 261 29.79 -16.51 9.87
CA THR A 261 31.16 -16.41 10.36
C THR A 261 32.05 -17.29 9.49
N VAL A 262 33.14 -16.73 8.98
CA VAL A 262 34.04 -17.34 8.00
C VAL A 262 35.46 -17.29 8.55
N GLN A 263 36.15 -18.41 8.56
CA GLN A 263 37.55 -18.50 8.96
C GLN A 263 38.39 -19.09 7.83
N LEU A 264 39.50 -18.44 7.50
CA LEU A 264 40.55 -19.05 6.67
C LEU A 264 41.53 -19.79 7.57
N LYS A 265 42.10 -20.91 7.11
CA LYS A 265 42.94 -21.81 7.94
C LYS A 265 44.00 -21.09 8.78
N ASP A 266 44.79 -20.23 8.16
CA ASP A 266 45.86 -19.45 8.81
C ASP A 266 45.40 -18.03 9.20
N GLY A 267 44.11 -17.83 9.47
CA GLY A 267 43.48 -16.53 9.65
C GLY A 267 42.60 -16.40 10.90
N PRO A 268 42.40 -15.17 11.40
CA PRO A 268 41.37 -14.89 12.40
C PRO A 268 39.98 -15.15 11.81
N GLU A 269 39.07 -15.53 12.71
CA GLU A 269 37.66 -15.67 12.42
C GLU A 269 37.03 -14.30 12.08
N SER A 270 36.36 -14.23 10.92
CA SER A 270 35.78 -13.00 10.36
C SER A 270 34.25 -13.12 10.32
N THR A 271 33.53 -12.02 10.54
CA THR A 271 32.05 -12.03 10.68
C THR A 271 31.40 -11.19 9.59
N PHE A 272 30.32 -11.73 9.01
CA PHE A 272 29.59 -11.18 7.87
C PHE A 272 28.09 -11.07 8.19
N ARG A 273 27.51 -9.94 7.83
CA ARG A 273 26.11 -9.52 8.07
C ARG A 273 25.35 -9.44 6.75
N GLU A 274 24.03 -9.29 6.84
CA GLU A 274 23.14 -9.04 5.72
C GLU A 274 23.69 -7.97 4.73
N GLY A 275 23.79 -8.34 3.45
CA GLY A 275 24.35 -7.53 2.37
C GLY A 275 25.88 -7.58 2.22
N GLU A 276 26.63 -8.10 3.20
CA GLU A 276 28.08 -8.28 3.08
C GLU A 276 28.41 -9.56 2.30
N THR A 277 29.49 -9.50 1.52
CA THR A 277 29.92 -10.57 0.61
C THR A 277 31.35 -11.01 0.93
N VAL A 278 31.62 -12.31 0.87
CA VAL A 278 32.99 -12.86 0.88
C VAL A 278 33.27 -13.60 -0.42
N VAL A 279 34.49 -13.44 -0.95
CA VAL A 279 34.97 -14.19 -2.11
C VAL A 279 36.20 -15.00 -1.68
N ILE A 280 36.16 -16.30 -1.94
CA ILE A 280 37.14 -17.29 -1.47
C ILE A 280 37.61 -18.11 -2.69
N PRO A 281 38.83 -17.88 -3.19
CA PRO A 281 39.29 -18.61 -4.36
C PRO A 281 39.60 -20.09 -4.15
N ALA A 282 39.51 -20.87 -5.23
CA ALA A 282 39.86 -22.28 -5.26
C ALA A 282 41.30 -22.53 -4.80
N GLY A 283 41.49 -23.57 -3.98
CA GLY A 283 42.73 -23.86 -3.27
C GLY A 283 42.87 -23.16 -1.91
N GLN A 284 42.00 -22.20 -1.56
CA GLN A 284 41.96 -21.62 -0.21
C GLN A 284 41.16 -22.53 0.74
N ALA A 285 41.78 -22.93 1.85
CA ALA A 285 41.10 -23.61 2.94
C ALA A 285 40.25 -22.63 3.78
N PHE A 286 38.95 -22.90 3.93
CA PHE A 286 38.00 -22.09 4.72
C PHE A 286 37.01 -22.93 5.52
N ALA A 287 36.43 -22.35 6.57
CA ALA A 287 35.39 -22.95 7.41
C ALA A 287 34.26 -21.93 7.68
N LEU A 288 33.04 -22.43 7.84
CA LEU A 288 31.81 -21.64 8.04
C LEU A 288 31.12 -21.98 9.37
N ARG A 289 30.69 -20.96 10.10
CA ARG A 289 29.84 -21.08 11.29
C ARG A 289 28.64 -20.14 11.17
N PHE A 290 27.45 -20.65 11.51
CA PHE A 290 26.21 -19.91 11.47
C PHE A 290 25.95 -19.26 12.83
N ALA A 291 26.19 -17.94 12.94
CA ALA A 291 26.34 -17.26 14.23
C ALA A 291 25.03 -16.74 14.84
N SER A 292 23.94 -16.73 14.06
CA SER A 292 22.60 -16.28 14.44
C SER A 292 21.57 -17.43 14.45
N ARG A 293 20.40 -17.20 15.06
CA ARG A 293 19.33 -18.22 15.22
C ARG A 293 18.71 -18.66 13.89
N TYR A 294 18.84 -17.84 12.86
CA TYR A 294 18.72 -18.22 11.47
C TYR A 294 19.83 -17.50 10.71
N VAL A 295 20.33 -18.13 9.65
CA VAL A 295 21.29 -17.55 8.72
C VAL A 295 20.92 -18.05 7.33
N ARG A 296 20.77 -17.13 6.37
CA ARG A 296 20.67 -17.44 4.93
C ARG A 296 21.84 -16.80 4.20
N VAL A 297 22.52 -17.60 3.38
CA VAL A 297 23.63 -17.17 2.52
C VAL A 297 23.34 -17.65 1.11
N TRP A 298 23.46 -16.78 0.12
CA TRP A 298 23.46 -17.21 -1.28
C TRP A 298 24.89 -17.52 -1.70
N SER A 299 25.13 -18.79 -1.99
CA SER A 299 26.40 -19.30 -2.52
C SER A 299 26.34 -19.27 -4.04
N PHE A 300 27.28 -18.58 -4.67
CA PHE A 300 27.52 -18.58 -6.11
C PHE A 300 28.88 -19.23 -6.35
N THR A 301 28.93 -20.23 -7.24
CA THR A 301 30.15 -20.98 -7.58
C THR A 301 30.26 -21.19 -9.09
N ASP A 302 31.48 -21.36 -9.57
CA ASP A 302 31.83 -21.66 -10.97
C ASP A 302 31.96 -23.18 -11.25
N GLY A 303 31.32 -23.99 -10.42
CA GLY A 303 31.35 -25.46 -10.48
C GLY A 303 30.65 -26.08 -9.27
N ASP A 304 30.83 -27.39 -9.08
CA ASP A 304 30.26 -28.16 -7.96
C ASP A 304 30.90 -27.75 -6.62
N GLY A 305 30.18 -26.98 -5.83
CA GLY A 305 30.62 -26.37 -4.58
C GLY A 305 29.96 -26.95 -3.33
N ILE A 306 29.74 -26.09 -2.34
CA ILE A 306 29.09 -26.41 -1.06
C ILE A 306 27.70 -27.05 -1.28
N GLU A 307 26.95 -26.56 -2.26
CA GLU A 307 25.61 -27.04 -2.59
C GLU A 307 25.60 -28.47 -3.15
N THR A 308 26.53 -28.84 -4.03
CA THR A 308 26.70 -30.23 -4.50
C THR A 308 27.25 -31.12 -3.38
N LEU A 309 28.13 -30.64 -2.50
CA LEU A 309 28.57 -31.39 -1.31
C LEU A 309 27.39 -31.70 -0.36
N ILE A 310 26.49 -30.74 -0.13
CA ILE A 310 25.25 -30.93 0.66
C ILE A 310 24.28 -31.88 -0.06
N HIS A 311 24.15 -31.79 -1.38
CA HIS A 311 23.29 -32.68 -2.17
C HIS A 311 23.79 -34.14 -2.11
N ARG A 312 25.10 -34.37 -2.25
CA ARG A 312 25.70 -35.71 -2.31
C ARG A 312 25.77 -36.43 -0.97
N LEU A 313 25.91 -35.72 0.15
CA LEU A 313 25.99 -36.31 1.50
C LEU A 313 24.70 -36.16 2.33
N GLY A 314 23.82 -35.24 1.92
CA GLY A 314 22.57 -34.95 2.59
C GLY A 314 21.41 -35.81 2.11
N THR A 315 20.23 -35.54 2.65
CA THR A 315 18.97 -36.18 2.25
C THR A 315 18.00 -35.13 1.72
N GLN A 316 17.15 -35.51 0.76
CA GLN A 316 16.09 -34.61 0.26
C GLN A 316 15.14 -34.23 1.41
N PHE A 317 14.76 -32.97 1.48
CA PHE A 317 14.03 -32.39 2.61
C PHE A 317 12.73 -31.70 2.15
N GLU A 318 11.60 -32.33 2.50
CA GLU A 318 10.26 -31.87 2.09
C GLU A 318 9.76 -30.62 2.87
N GLY A 319 10.42 -30.26 3.99
CA GLY A 319 10.04 -29.08 4.77
C GLY A 319 10.41 -27.77 4.05
N ALA A 320 9.53 -26.77 4.09
CA ALA A 320 9.82 -25.46 3.49
C ALA A 320 10.92 -24.68 4.24
N VAL A 321 11.00 -24.88 5.56
CA VAL A 321 11.88 -24.16 6.51
C VAL A 321 12.69 -25.14 7.36
N LEU A 322 13.76 -24.64 7.99
CA LEU A 322 14.62 -25.42 8.90
C LEU A 322 13.82 -26.12 10.02
N PRO A 323 14.10 -27.40 10.33
CA PRO A 323 13.40 -28.15 11.37
C PRO A 323 13.85 -27.80 12.80
N ASP A 324 12.97 -27.96 13.79
CA ASP A 324 13.28 -27.68 15.21
C ASP A 324 14.45 -28.55 15.79
N GLN A 325 14.77 -29.67 15.15
CA GLN A 325 15.83 -30.60 15.56
C GLN A 325 16.71 -30.96 14.36
N VAL A 326 18.01 -31.09 14.58
CA VAL A 326 18.99 -31.50 13.55
C VAL A 326 18.65 -32.92 13.06
N PRO A 327 18.41 -33.12 11.75
CA PRO A 327 18.25 -34.48 11.21
C PRO A 327 19.57 -35.25 11.23
N ASN A 328 19.50 -36.54 11.59
CA ASN A 328 20.65 -37.44 11.54
C ASN A 328 21.18 -37.57 10.10
N TRP A 329 22.49 -37.67 9.94
CA TRP A 329 23.17 -37.86 8.66
C TRP A 329 24.33 -38.86 8.79
N ASN A 330 24.80 -39.42 7.67
CA ASN A 330 25.84 -40.45 7.66
C ASN A 330 27.22 -39.86 7.32
N PRO A 331 28.19 -39.82 8.25
CA PRO A 331 29.54 -39.33 7.94
C PRO A 331 30.41 -40.32 7.15
N ALA A 332 29.99 -41.58 6.97
CA ALA A 332 30.83 -42.61 6.34
C ALA A 332 31.17 -42.31 4.87
N GLU A 333 30.30 -41.61 4.15
CA GLU A 333 30.45 -41.32 2.72
C GLU A 333 31.27 -40.04 2.44
N VAL A 334 31.58 -39.25 3.48
CA VAL A 334 32.31 -37.97 3.38
C VAL A 334 33.62 -38.13 2.61
N GLY A 335 34.38 -39.18 2.88
CA GLY A 335 35.67 -39.42 2.22
C GLY A 335 35.55 -39.71 0.72
N SER A 336 34.51 -40.44 0.29
CA SER A 336 34.28 -40.76 -1.14
C SER A 336 33.82 -39.51 -1.88
N VAL A 337 32.78 -38.83 -1.37
CA VAL A 337 32.24 -37.63 -2.01
C VAL A 337 33.25 -36.49 -2.05
N ALA A 338 34.05 -36.29 -0.99
CA ALA A 338 35.10 -35.29 -0.99
C ALA A 338 36.19 -35.59 -2.04
N SER A 339 36.56 -36.87 -2.21
CA SER A 339 37.48 -37.31 -3.27
C SER A 339 36.90 -37.12 -4.68
N GLU A 340 35.61 -37.44 -4.87
CA GLU A 340 34.88 -37.30 -6.14
C GLU A 340 34.71 -35.83 -6.57
N LEU A 341 34.46 -34.94 -5.62
CA LEU A 341 34.29 -33.50 -5.85
C LEU A 341 35.62 -32.71 -5.79
N ASN A 342 36.76 -33.38 -5.64
CA ASN A 342 38.08 -32.75 -5.49
C ASN A 342 38.14 -31.70 -4.36
N VAL A 343 37.58 -32.07 -3.19
CA VAL A 343 37.53 -31.27 -1.97
C VAL A 343 38.39 -31.93 -0.89
N THR A 344 39.28 -31.16 -0.26
CA THR A 344 39.98 -31.61 0.94
C THR A 344 39.20 -31.16 2.17
N ILE A 345 38.85 -32.08 3.08
CA ILE A 345 38.13 -31.78 4.33
C ILE A 345 39.00 -32.21 5.52
N GLU A 346 39.33 -31.27 6.40
CA GLU A 346 40.16 -31.52 7.58
C GLU A 346 39.30 -32.08 8.73
N LEU A 347 39.08 -33.39 8.67
CA LEU A 347 38.53 -34.17 9.77
C LEU A 347 39.53 -34.22 10.92
N TRP A 348 39.04 -34.06 12.15
CA TRP A 348 39.86 -34.18 13.35
C TRP A 348 40.25 -35.64 13.54
N MET A 349 41.55 -35.92 13.73
CA MET A 349 41.98 -37.26 14.13
C MET A 349 41.39 -37.57 15.51
N MET A 350 40.46 -38.53 15.58
CA MET A 350 40.23 -39.27 16.82
C MET A 350 41.41 -40.21 16.99
N ASP A 351 42.31 -39.86 17.90
CA ASP A 351 43.52 -40.61 18.20
C ASP A 351 43.16 -41.95 18.88
N GLU A 352 43.33 -43.06 18.17
CA GLU A 352 43.16 -44.40 18.73
C GLU A 352 44.40 -44.76 19.58
N SER A 353 44.31 -44.60 20.90
CA SER A 353 45.30 -45.14 21.83
C SER A 353 44.71 -45.57 23.18
N PRO A 354 45.28 -46.62 23.82
CA PRO A 354 44.58 -47.39 24.86
C PRO A 354 44.70 -46.81 26.29
N PRO A 355 43.79 -47.20 27.21
CA PRO A 355 43.77 -46.67 28.58
C PRO A 355 44.84 -47.30 29.48
N ILE A 356 45.51 -46.47 30.28
CA ILE A 356 46.38 -46.89 31.39
C ILE A 356 45.98 -46.14 32.67
N HIS A 357 45.86 -46.86 33.79
CA HIS A 357 45.42 -46.34 35.08
C HIS A 357 46.57 -45.73 35.90
N THR A 358 46.26 -44.73 36.73
CA THR A 358 46.59 -44.59 38.18
C THR A 358 46.36 -43.12 38.60
N ALA A 359 46.07 -42.76 39.86
CA ALA A 359 45.41 -43.43 40.99
C ALA A 359 45.12 -42.37 42.08
N GLY A 360 44.19 -42.61 43.01
CA GLY A 360 44.20 -41.92 44.32
C GLY A 360 42.97 -41.09 44.71
N ASP A 361 41.99 -41.80 45.26
CA ASP A 361 41.17 -41.43 46.44
C ASP A 361 40.00 -40.41 46.32
N ASP A 362 39.04 -40.62 47.22
CA ASP A 362 37.68 -40.07 47.22
C ASP A 362 37.47 -39.07 48.37
N SER A 363 36.72 -37.99 48.13
CA SER A 363 35.69 -37.49 49.08
C SER A 363 34.99 -36.21 48.62
N LEU A 364 33.83 -36.35 47.98
CA LEU A 364 32.59 -35.55 48.18
C LEU A 364 31.57 -35.88 47.06
N PRO A 365 30.30 -36.21 47.38
CA PRO A 365 29.31 -36.51 46.35
C PRO A 365 28.84 -35.24 45.62
N PRO A 366 28.86 -35.20 44.27
CA PRO A 366 28.37 -34.05 43.51
C PRO A 366 26.84 -33.88 43.67
N PRO A 367 26.32 -32.64 43.64
CA PRO A 367 24.92 -32.36 43.92
C PRO A 367 23.99 -32.91 42.82
N ARG A 368 22.93 -33.62 43.22
CA ARG A 368 21.88 -34.09 42.31
C ARG A 368 21.29 -32.92 41.50
N ALA A 369 21.41 -32.99 40.17
CA ALA A 369 20.74 -32.07 39.26
C ALA A 369 19.22 -32.06 39.54
N LYS A 370 18.67 -30.86 39.78
CA LYS A 370 17.23 -30.67 39.98
C LYS A 370 16.53 -30.89 38.64
N ARG A 371 15.66 -31.90 38.55
CA ARG A 371 14.75 -32.06 37.40
C ARG A 371 13.95 -30.76 37.22
N PRO A 372 13.77 -30.26 35.99
CA PRO A 372 12.92 -29.10 35.73
C PRO A 372 11.49 -29.39 36.23
N ARG A 373 10.84 -28.36 36.77
CA ARG A 373 9.44 -28.41 37.18
C ARG A 373 8.61 -27.77 36.07
N ALA A 374 7.77 -28.57 35.41
CA ALA A 374 6.77 -28.11 34.46
C ALA A 374 6.00 -26.89 34.98
N ALA A 375 5.83 -25.87 34.15
CA ALA A 375 5.19 -24.62 34.55
C ALA A 375 3.67 -24.82 34.71
N GLN A 376 3.06 -25.65 33.86
CA GLN A 376 1.65 -26.00 33.93
C GLN A 376 1.42 -27.45 33.48
N ALA A 377 0.77 -28.26 34.33
CA ALA A 377 0.44 -29.63 33.97
C ALA A 377 -0.73 -29.70 32.97
N CYS A 378 -0.58 -30.52 31.92
CA CYS A 378 -1.63 -30.75 30.91
C CYS A 378 -2.87 -31.42 31.51
N ASP A 379 -4.03 -31.28 30.86
CA ASP A 379 -5.31 -31.62 31.49
C ASP A 379 -5.50 -33.11 31.79
N ARG A 380 -4.88 -34.01 31.01
CA ARG A 380 -4.83 -35.45 31.33
C ARG A 380 -4.04 -35.74 32.61
N CYS A 381 -2.98 -34.99 32.89
CA CYS A 381 -2.21 -35.11 34.13
C CYS A 381 -2.90 -34.42 35.32
N ARG A 382 -3.57 -33.27 35.10
CA ARG A 382 -4.47 -32.65 36.09
C ARG A 382 -5.59 -33.61 36.51
N ALA A 383 -6.34 -34.15 35.55
CA ALA A 383 -7.48 -35.04 35.78
C ALA A 383 -7.10 -36.31 36.57
N LYS A 384 -5.88 -36.83 36.38
CA LYS A 384 -5.35 -38.00 37.12
C LYS A 384 -4.44 -37.66 38.31
N LYS A 385 -4.26 -36.37 38.63
CA LYS A 385 -3.40 -35.85 39.72
C LYS A 385 -1.94 -36.37 39.67
N TYR A 386 -1.40 -36.55 38.47
CA TYR A 386 0.00 -36.96 38.27
C TYR A 386 0.92 -35.76 37.99
N LYS A 387 2.20 -35.89 38.33
CA LYS A 387 3.21 -34.90 37.91
C LYS A 387 3.40 -34.96 36.40
N CYS A 388 3.51 -33.78 35.79
CA CYS A 388 3.80 -33.61 34.37
C CYS A 388 5.27 -33.18 34.21
N ASP A 389 5.90 -33.67 33.15
CA ASP A 389 7.31 -33.53 32.81
C ASP A 389 7.53 -32.93 31.41
N GLU A 390 6.45 -32.45 30.78
CA GLU A 390 6.40 -31.72 29.49
C GLU A 390 6.98 -32.48 28.26
N GLN A 391 7.42 -33.73 28.42
CA GLN A 391 7.85 -34.59 27.32
C GLN A 391 6.65 -35.28 26.63
N GLY A 392 6.67 -35.28 25.29
CA GLY A 392 5.54 -35.69 24.44
C GLY A 392 5.07 -37.15 24.60
N ILE A 393 3.80 -37.38 24.27
CA ILE A 393 3.02 -38.61 24.50
C ILE A 393 3.69 -39.87 23.91
N THR A 394 4.57 -40.52 24.69
CA THR A 394 5.25 -41.77 24.27
C THR A 394 5.34 -42.81 25.38
N ALA A 395 5.87 -42.47 26.56
CA ALA A 395 6.13 -43.43 27.64
C ALA A 395 4.86 -44.14 28.16
N ASN A 396 3.86 -43.37 28.61
CA ASN A 396 2.67 -43.89 29.31
C ASN A 396 1.54 -44.40 28.38
N ALA A 397 1.82 -44.59 27.08
CA ALA A 397 0.87 -45.13 26.11
C ALA A 397 1.04 -46.64 25.86
N LYS A 398 2.29 -47.13 25.83
CA LYS A 398 2.60 -48.54 25.54
C LYS A 398 2.06 -49.52 26.59
N ALA A 399 1.92 -49.10 27.84
CA ALA A 399 1.49 -49.96 28.95
C ALA A 399 -0.02 -50.30 29.00
N ALA A 400 -0.85 -49.77 28.07
CA ALA A 400 -2.32 -49.83 28.18
C ALA A 400 -3.07 -50.47 27.00
N GLY A 401 -2.37 -50.94 25.95
CA GLY A 401 -2.97 -51.74 24.85
C GLY A 401 -4.07 -51.05 23.99
N LEU A 402 -4.32 -49.76 24.18
CA LEU A 402 -5.53 -49.09 23.66
C LEU A 402 -5.41 -48.49 22.24
N HIS A 403 -4.28 -48.63 21.56
CA HIS A 403 -4.03 -47.96 20.27
C HIS A 403 -5.04 -48.42 19.18
N GLY A 404 -5.34 -49.72 19.11
CA GLY A 404 -6.20 -50.29 18.07
C GLY A 404 -7.68 -49.88 18.12
N ARG A 405 -8.21 -49.47 19.29
CA ARG A 405 -9.62 -49.02 19.37
C ARG A 405 -9.83 -47.65 18.76
N TYR A 406 -8.90 -46.72 18.96
CA TYR A 406 -9.02 -45.35 18.46
C TYR A 406 -8.94 -45.28 16.92
N VAL A 407 -8.09 -46.12 16.31
CA VAL A 407 -7.98 -46.20 14.85
C VAL A 407 -9.25 -46.82 14.24
N ALA A 408 -9.71 -47.97 14.75
CA ALA A 408 -10.94 -48.61 14.28
C ALA A 408 -12.22 -47.77 14.50
N ASP A 409 -12.27 -46.96 15.56
CA ASP A 409 -13.36 -45.99 15.80
C ASP A 409 -13.31 -44.77 14.86
N LEU A 410 -12.14 -44.44 14.31
CA LEU A 410 -11.98 -43.41 13.27
C LEU A 410 -12.30 -43.96 11.87
N GLU A 411 -11.76 -45.12 11.50
CA GLU A 411 -11.99 -45.78 10.21
C GLU A 411 -13.49 -45.99 9.98
N ARG A 412 -14.18 -46.62 10.94
CA ARG A 412 -15.65 -46.80 10.91
C ARG A 412 -16.42 -45.49 10.75
N LYS A 413 -15.86 -44.36 11.19
CA LYS A 413 -16.50 -43.03 11.12
C LYS A 413 -16.20 -42.31 9.81
N VAL A 414 -15.06 -42.59 9.17
CA VAL A 414 -14.78 -42.19 7.78
C VAL A 414 -15.72 -42.95 6.83
N ASP A 415 -15.93 -44.26 7.05
CA ASP A 415 -16.89 -45.07 6.28
C ASP A 415 -18.33 -44.54 6.45
N GLU A 416 -18.75 -44.26 7.68
CA GLU A 416 -20.09 -43.71 7.97
C GLU A 416 -20.33 -42.36 7.27
N LEU A 417 -19.34 -41.45 7.30
CA LEU A 417 -19.42 -40.16 6.62
C LEU A 417 -19.41 -40.29 5.09
N THR A 418 -18.60 -41.22 4.56
CA THR A 418 -18.54 -41.50 3.11
C THR A 418 -19.85 -42.09 2.59
N ALA A 419 -20.49 -42.96 3.37
CA ALA A 419 -21.82 -43.49 3.05
C ALA A 419 -22.90 -42.39 3.06
N ARG A 420 -22.90 -41.51 4.07
CA ARG A 420 -23.82 -40.36 4.18
C ARG A 420 -23.67 -39.38 3.01
N LEU A 421 -22.44 -39.14 2.54
CA LEU A 421 -22.17 -38.26 1.39
C LEU A 421 -22.85 -38.80 0.11
N ARG A 422 -22.65 -40.09 -0.20
CA ARG A 422 -23.24 -40.74 -1.38
C ARG A 422 -24.78 -40.75 -1.37
N SER A 423 -25.40 -40.84 -0.19
CA SER A 423 -26.86 -40.70 -0.06
C SER A 423 -27.32 -39.28 -0.40
N ALA A 424 -26.63 -38.24 0.10
CA ALA A 424 -26.97 -36.84 -0.19
C ALA A 424 -26.80 -36.48 -1.68
N GLU A 425 -25.78 -37.04 -2.34
CA GLU A 425 -25.56 -36.91 -3.79
C GLU A 425 -26.70 -37.56 -4.60
N ALA A 426 -27.16 -38.74 -4.20
CA ALA A 426 -28.30 -39.42 -4.81
C ALA A 426 -29.63 -38.66 -4.61
N ASP A 427 -29.90 -38.19 -3.39
CA ASP A 427 -31.08 -37.39 -3.07
C ASP A 427 -31.12 -36.10 -3.89
N THR A 428 -30.00 -35.38 -3.99
CA THR A 428 -29.86 -34.15 -4.80
C THR A 428 -30.16 -34.41 -6.28
N THR A 429 -29.66 -35.52 -6.81
CA THR A 429 -29.92 -35.95 -8.20
C THR A 429 -31.41 -36.26 -8.43
N SER A 430 -32.09 -36.85 -7.46
CA SER A 430 -33.53 -37.17 -7.56
C SER A 430 -34.42 -35.92 -7.61
N GLN A 431 -34.08 -34.87 -6.85
CA GLN A 431 -34.91 -33.68 -6.71
C GLN A 431 -34.96 -32.83 -7.99
N HIS A 432 -33.88 -32.79 -8.78
CA HIS A 432 -33.83 -32.07 -10.06
C HIS A 432 -34.78 -32.65 -11.14
N SER A 433 -35.17 -33.91 -11.04
CA SER A 433 -36.01 -34.59 -12.05
C SER A 433 -37.49 -34.17 -12.01
N SER A 434 -37.98 -33.64 -10.88
CA SER A 434 -39.43 -33.53 -10.61
C SER A 434 -40.08 -32.16 -10.88
N ARG A 435 -39.31 -31.11 -11.21
CA ARG A 435 -39.79 -29.71 -11.14
C ARG A 435 -39.83 -28.92 -12.47
N SER A 436 -40.19 -29.55 -13.60
CA SER A 436 -40.44 -28.83 -14.88
C SER A 436 -41.48 -29.47 -15.79
N GLN A 437 -42.79 -29.37 -15.47
CA GLN A 437 -43.88 -29.49 -16.46
C GLN A 437 -45.09 -28.59 -16.14
N LYS A 438 -45.74 -28.09 -17.21
CA LYS A 438 -46.68 -26.93 -17.33
C LYS A 438 -45.90 -25.62 -17.55
N VAL A 439 -46.19 -24.82 -18.59
CA VAL A 439 -47.51 -24.45 -19.16
C VAL A 439 -47.69 -24.79 -20.66
N VAL A 440 -48.93 -24.72 -21.16
CA VAL A 440 -49.44 -25.06 -22.50
C VAL A 440 -49.47 -23.87 -23.46
N VAL A 441 -49.10 -24.06 -24.73
CA VAL A 441 -49.78 -23.52 -25.96
C VAL A 441 -49.70 -24.59 -27.08
N GLN A 442 -50.55 -24.50 -28.11
CA GLN A 442 -50.83 -25.54 -29.13
C GLN A 442 -50.58 -25.03 -30.59
N PRO A 443 -50.91 -25.73 -31.72
CA PRO A 443 -49.85 -26.27 -32.59
C PRO A 443 -49.95 -25.97 -34.11
N SER A 444 -48.97 -26.42 -34.90
CA SER A 444 -49.13 -26.71 -36.34
C SER A 444 -48.18 -27.81 -36.85
N SER A 445 -48.66 -28.66 -37.77
CA SER A 445 -47.99 -29.74 -38.55
C SER A 445 -46.68 -29.34 -39.26
N GLY A 446 -45.71 -30.20 -39.66
CA GLY A 446 -45.52 -31.67 -39.71
C GLY A 446 -44.32 -32.02 -40.65
N VAL A 447 -43.99 -33.23 -41.18
CA VAL A 447 -44.48 -34.64 -41.10
C VAL A 447 -43.34 -35.65 -41.52
N LYS A 448 -43.11 -36.73 -40.74
CA LYS A 448 -42.46 -38.07 -41.03
C LYS A 448 -41.29 -38.25 -42.06
N GLN A 449 -40.14 -38.79 -41.62
CA GLN A 449 -39.56 -40.14 -41.94
C GLN A 449 -38.12 -40.33 -41.34
N ALA A 450 -37.56 -41.56 -41.35
CA ALA A 450 -36.26 -41.98 -40.75
C ALA A 450 -35.82 -43.37 -41.32
N PRO A 451 -34.67 -44.02 -40.98
CA PRO A 451 -33.47 -43.67 -40.16
C PRO A 451 -32.17 -43.83 -41.03
N PRO A 452 -30.93 -44.32 -40.65
CA PRO A 452 -30.29 -44.65 -39.35
C PRO A 452 -28.84 -44.03 -39.19
N PRO A 453 -27.67 -44.66 -38.81
CA PRO A 453 -26.62 -43.94 -38.01
C PRO A 453 -25.11 -43.98 -38.47
N PRO A 454 -24.30 -42.95 -38.16
CA PRO A 454 -22.83 -42.96 -38.17
C PRO A 454 -22.18 -42.72 -36.76
N PRO A 455 -20.83 -42.81 -36.59
CA PRO A 455 -20.14 -42.78 -35.28
C PRO A 455 -19.80 -41.38 -34.73
N PRO A 456 -19.38 -41.24 -33.45
CA PRO A 456 -19.20 -39.94 -32.80
C PRO A 456 -17.82 -39.29 -33.02
N VAL A 457 -17.83 -38.00 -33.38
CA VAL A 457 -16.69 -37.07 -33.20
C VAL A 457 -17.23 -35.73 -32.70
N GLY A 458 -16.64 -35.24 -31.60
CA GLY A 458 -16.22 -33.85 -31.40
C GLY A 458 -17.22 -32.67 -31.41
N VAL A 459 -17.12 -31.89 -30.32
CA VAL A 459 -17.05 -30.41 -30.32
C VAL A 459 -18.36 -29.60 -30.47
N GLU A 460 -18.77 -29.02 -29.33
CA GLU A 460 -19.34 -27.68 -29.10
C GLU A 460 -20.56 -27.16 -29.90
N ALA A 461 -21.57 -26.63 -29.19
CA ALA A 461 -21.76 -25.18 -29.05
C ALA A 461 -23.02 -24.80 -28.22
N THR A 462 -22.77 -24.21 -27.04
CA THR A 462 -23.32 -22.95 -26.48
C THR A 462 -24.71 -22.40 -26.86
N PRO A 463 -25.26 -21.54 -25.98
CA PRO A 463 -25.63 -20.20 -26.44
C PRO A 463 -24.94 -19.10 -25.61
N LEU A 464 -23.89 -18.53 -26.18
CA LEU A 464 -23.43 -17.17 -25.86
C LEU A 464 -24.29 -16.19 -26.67
N SER A 465 -24.79 -15.12 -26.04
CA SER A 465 -25.38 -13.96 -26.72
C SER A 465 -25.58 -12.83 -25.72
N LEU A 466 -25.38 -11.53 -26.03
CA LEU A 466 -24.84 -10.81 -27.20
C LEU A 466 -24.54 -9.35 -26.68
N PRO A 467 -23.97 -8.39 -27.45
CA PRO A 467 -23.59 -8.45 -28.85
C PRO A 467 -22.14 -8.10 -29.20
N ARG A 468 -21.71 -8.55 -30.39
CA ARG A 468 -20.63 -7.97 -31.19
C ARG A 468 -21.14 -7.79 -32.63
N ALA A 469 -20.82 -6.67 -33.27
CA ALA A 469 -21.17 -6.32 -34.64
C ALA A 469 -20.09 -5.36 -35.19
N ALA A 470 -19.78 -5.24 -36.49
CA ALA A 470 -20.18 -6.03 -37.67
C ALA A 470 -18.94 -6.20 -38.60
N SER A 471 -19.12 -6.47 -39.90
CA SER A 471 -18.05 -6.99 -40.79
C SER A 471 -17.93 -6.30 -42.17
N THR A 472 -16.68 -6.15 -42.64
CA THR A 472 -16.23 -6.09 -44.08
C THR A 472 -16.67 -4.87 -44.91
N PRO A 473 -15.84 -4.36 -45.87
CA PRO A 473 -15.11 -5.13 -46.90
C PRO A 473 -13.62 -4.79 -47.10
N ARG A 474 -13.02 -5.42 -48.13
CA ARG A 474 -11.68 -5.13 -48.69
C ARG A 474 -11.64 -3.72 -49.30
N GLU A 475 -10.47 -3.08 -49.29
CA GLU A 475 -9.80 -2.67 -50.53
C GLU A 475 -8.28 -2.44 -50.35
N GLU A 476 -7.62 -1.89 -51.37
CA GLU A 476 -6.17 -1.95 -51.62
C GLU A 476 -5.31 -1.00 -50.75
N ALA A 477 -3.99 -1.15 -50.83
CA ALA A 477 -3.05 -0.29 -50.11
C ALA A 477 -2.79 1.05 -50.83
N PRO A 478 -2.79 2.16 -50.07
CA PRO A 478 -1.88 3.26 -50.40
C PRO A 478 -1.10 3.84 -49.21
N PHE A 479 0.18 4.10 -49.47
CA PHE A 479 1.02 5.20 -49.00
C PHE A 479 0.67 6.00 -47.73
N ILE A 480 1.65 6.00 -46.81
CA ILE A 480 2.26 7.18 -46.15
C ILE A 480 1.35 8.41 -45.97
N TYR A 481 0.93 8.67 -44.72
CA TYR A 481 0.87 10.02 -44.15
C TYR A 481 1.08 9.98 -42.63
N GLU A 482 1.37 11.14 -42.02
CA GLU A 482 1.78 11.30 -40.63
C GLU A 482 0.60 11.38 -39.63
N HIS A 483 0.92 11.35 -38.34
CA HIS A 483 0.07 11.39 -37.14
C HIS A 483 -0.74 10.12 -36.78
N GLN A 484 -0.37 9.51 -35.63
CA GLN A 484 -1.26 9.54 -34.46
C GLN A 484 -0.50 9.32 -33.13
N GLU A 485 -0.10 10.42 -32.49
CA GLU A 485 0.32 10.45 -31.07
C GLU A 485 -0.94 10.57 -30.20
N GLU A 486 -1.68 9.50 -29.93
CA GLU A 486 -3.00 9.63 -29.27
C GLU A 486 -3.34 8.53 -28.24
N ALA A 487 -2.33 8.12 -27.47
CA ALA A 487 -2.49 7.37 -26.21
C ALA A 487 -1.94 8.15 -24.99
N GLY A 488 -1.96 9.48 -25.06
CA GLY A 488 -1.27 10.36 -24.11
C GLY A 488 -1.98 10.56 -22.76
N GLU A 489 -1.25 10.27 -21.68
CA GLU A 489 -1.33 10.89 -20.35
C GLU A 489 -2.73 11.09 -19.76
N SER A 490 -3.17 10.10 -18.99
CA SER A 490 -4.18 10.28 -17.93
C SER A 490 -3.58 11.23 -16.87
N VAL A 491 -4.19 12.39 -16.59
CA VAL A 491 -3.67 13.30 -15.56
C VAL A 491 -3.64 12.59 -14.21
N GLY A 492 -2.44 12.55 -13.65
CA GLY A 492 -2.11 11.80 -12.45
C GLY A 492 -0.74 12.21 -11.93
N ASP A 493 -0.53 13.51 -11.79
CA ASP A 493 0.62 14.11 -11.08
C ASP A 493 0.60 13.69 -9.61
N GLU A 494 1.12 12.49 -9.34
CA GLU A 494 1.45 12.08 -7.99
C GLU A 494 2.51 13.04 -7.43
N ILE A 495 2.37 13.44 -6.17
CA ILE A 495 3.38 14.24 -5.49
C ILE A 495 4.02 13.43 -4.38
N SER A 496 5.34 13.55 -4.29
CA SER A 496 6.17 13.00 -3.24
C SER A 496 7.04 14.16 -2.75
N GLU A 497 6.63 14.79 -1.66
CA GLU A 497 7.29 15.98 -1.11
C GLU A 497 7.80 15.69 0.30
N LEU A 498 8.89 16.37 0.68
CA LEU A 498 9.31 16.44 2.08
C LEU A 498 8.32 17.32 2.85
N ASN A 499 7.59 16.72 3.79
CA ASN A 499 6.81 17.48 4.76
C ASN A 499 7.76 18.09 5.80
N HIS A 500 8.04 19.39 5.68
CA HIS A 500 8.95 20.13 6.56
C HIS A 500 8.49 20.19 8.04
N HIS A 501 7.25 19.79 8.34
CA HIS A 501 6.73 19.69 9.71
C HIS A 501 6.96 18.31 10.35
N THR A 502 7.16 17.24 9.56
CA THR A 502 7.45 15.88 10.05
C THR A 502 8.86 15.40 9.72
N ASN A 503 9.57 16.09 8.81
CA ASN A 503 10.82 15.65 8.16
C ASN A 503 10.71 14.29 7.46
N GLY A 504 9.49 13.86 7.11
CA GLY A 504 9.22 12.66 6.31
C GLY A 504 8.78 13.02 4.90
N ILE A 505 9.09 12.15 3.94
CA ILE A 505 8.51 12.23 2.59
C ILE A 505 7.08 11.68 2.66
N GLU A 506 6.08 12.43 2.18
CA GLU A 506 4.68 12.00 2.16
C GLU A 506 4.17 11.92 0.71
N PHE A 507 3.87 10.69 0.28
CA PHE A 507 3.32 10.43 -1.05
C PHE A 507 1.80 10.66 -1.08
N HIS A 508 1.35 11.48 -2.02
CA HIS A 508 -0.06 11.74 -2.32
C HIS A 508 -0.32 11.48 -3.81
N GLY A 509 -1.09 10.42 -4.10
CA GLY A 509 -1.36 10.01 -5.47
C GLY A 509 -2.44 10.84 -6.16
N SER A 510 -2.67 10.47 -7.42
CA SER A 510 -3.49 11.16 -8.43
C SER A 510 -4.95 11.47 -8.06
N THR A 511 -5.55 10.82 -7.06
CA THR A 511 -6.91 11.14 -6.58
C THR A 511 -6.94 12.36 -5.66
N SER A 512 -5.83 12.71 -5.00
CA SER A 512 -5.80 13.70 -3.92
C SER A 512 -5.93 15.16 -4.39
N SER A 513 -6.25 16.07 -3.46
CA SER A 513 -6.25 17.53 -3.69
C SER A 513 -4.83 18.08 -3.77
N ALA A 514 -3.91 17.55 -2.97
CA ALA A 514 -2.51 17.98 -2.95
C ALA A 514 -1.82 17.71 -4.31
N ALA A 515 -1.99 16.50 -4.86
CA ALA A 515 -1.56 16.15 -6.22
C ALA A 515 -2.03 17.14 -7.29
N LEU A 516 -3.34 17.44 -7.29
CA LEU A 516 -3.95 18.34 -8.28
C LEU A 516 -3.50 19.80 -8.11
N LEU A 517 -3.25 20.25 -6.87
CA LEU A 517 -2.65 21.56 -6.61
C LEU A 517 -1.18 21.61 -7.04
N GLY A 518 -0.44 20.50 -6.95
CA GLY A 518 0.93 20.36 -7.45
C GLY A 518 0.99 20.55 -8.96
N HIS A 519 0.13 19.84 -9.70
CA HIS A 519 -0.02 20.03 -11.14
C HIS A 519 -0.39 21.49 -11.50
N LEU A 520 -1.34 22.08 -10.78
CA LEU A 520 -1.74 23.49 -10.97
C LEU A 520 -0.58 24.48 -10.78
N GLN A 521 0.38 24.19 -9.88
CA GLN A 521 1.57 25.02 -9.69
C GLN A 521 2.64 24.78 -10.76
N LYS A 522 3.03 23.52 -11.01
CA LYS A 522 4.00 23.15 -12.07
C LYS A 522 3.59 23.71 -13.44
N ALA A 523 2.30 23.65 -13.77
CA ALA A 523 1.74 24.14 -15.03
C ALA A 523 1.85 25.66 -15.24
N ARG A 524 2.38 26.42 -14.27
CA ARG A 524 2.60 27.87 -14.30
C ARG A 524 4.07 28.28 -14.30
N GLU A 525 4.99 27.40 -13.89
CA GLU A 525 6.44 27.69 -13.87
C GLU A 525 7.00 28.09 -15.25
N PRO A 526 6.57 27.49 -16.39
CA PRO A 526 6.98 27.94 -17.71
C PRO A 526 6.71 29.42 -17.99
N GLN A 527 5.63 29.99 -17.43
CA GLN A 527 5.26 31.40 -17.65
C GLN A 527 6.06 32.36 -16.76
N ARG A 528 6.37 32.00 -15.51
CA ARG A 528 7.18 32.85 -14.60
C ARG A 528 8.64 32.99 -15.04
N SER A 529 9.14 32.10 -15.90
CA SER A 529 10.52 32.11 -16.42
C SER A 529 10.89 33.36 -17.25
N LEU A 530 9.90 34.04 -17.85
CA LEU A 530 10.12 35.21 -18.71
C LEU A 530 10.20 36.53 -17.94
N GLU A 531 9.58 36.62 -16.76
CA GLU A 531 9.50 37.87 -15.97
C GLU A 531 10.56 37.93 -14.86
N ARG A 532 11.03 36.78 -14.36
CA ARG A 532 11.82 36.68 -13.12
C ARG A 532 13.33 36.93 -13.30
N ARG A 533 13.75 37.94 -14.06
CA ARG A 533 15.18 38.33 -14.18
C ARG A 533 15.68 39.24 -13.05
N ASP A 534 14.81 40.00 -12.39
CA ASP A 534 15.19 40.97 -11.35
C ASP A 534 14.49 40.69 -9.99
N ALA A 535 14.78 39.54 -9.38
CA ALA A 535 14.37 39.22 -8.01
C ALA A 535 15.32 38.22 -7.32
N ARG A 536 16.47 38.69 -6.81
CA ARG A 536 17.40 37.87 -5.99
C ARG A 536 16.93 37.68 -4.55
N LEU A 537 15.84 36.94 -4.37
CA LEU A 537 15.51 36.22 -3.12
C LEU A 537 14.85 34.90 -3.51
N GLU A 538 15.61 33.80 -3.38
CA GLU A 538 15.07 32.45 -3.47
C GLU A 538 14.61 32.03 -2.07
N ASP A 539 13.30 31.82 -1.92
CA ASP A 539 12.67 31.36 -0.68
C ASP A 539 12.75 29.82 -0.62
N PRO A 540 13.46 29.21 0.34
CA PRO A 540 13.73 27.78 0.32
C PRO A 540 12.58 26.97 0.97
N GLY A 541 11.87 26.19 0.15
CA GLY A 541 11.01 25.09 0.65
C GLY A 541 9.50 25.38 0.70
N TYR A 542 8.92 25.95 -0.37
CA TYR A 542 7.48 25.85 -0.54
C TYR A 542 7.09 24.40 -0.90
N SER A 543 6.24 23.79 -0.06
CA SER A 543 5.70 22.43 -0.25
C SER A 543 4.18 22.47 0.00
N ILE A 544 3.40 21.86 -0.89
CA ILE A 544 1.95 21.77 -0.78
C ILE A 544 1.57 20.81 0.34
N VAL A 545 2.30 19.70 0.48
CA VAL A 545 2.14 18.76 1.60
C VAL A 545 2.34 19.48 2.93
N SER A 546 3.45 20.21 3.09
CA SER A 546 3.73 21.03 4.27
C SER A 546 2.68 22.13 4.50
N THR A 547 2.14 22.69 3.42
CA THR A 547 1.10 23.73 3.52
C THR A 547 -0.23 23.13 3.99
N LEU A 548 -0.69 22.02 3.42
CA LEU A 548 -1.95 21.37 3.81
C LEU A 548 -1.86 20.56 5.11
N HIS A 549 -0.67 20.41 5.69
CA HIS A 549 -0.44 19.78 6.99
C HIS A 549 -0.69 20.72 8.17
N ASN A 550 -1.40 20.24 9.21
CA ASN A 550 -1.57 20.94 10.47
C ASN A 550 -0.34 20.78 11.39
N SER A 551 0.63 21.68 11.23
CA SER A 551 1.83 21.76 12.07
C SER A 551 1.57 21.98 13.56
N SER A 552 0.36 22.43 13.95
CA SER A 552 -0.02 22.61 15.36
C SER A 552 -0.52 21.32 16.01
N PHE A 553 -0.57 20.21 15.27
CA PHE A 553 -0.90 18.87 15.76
C PHE A 553 0.22 17.87 15.44
N SER A 554 1.22 17.84 16.32
CA SER A 554 2.32 16.87 16.30
C SER A 554 2.23 15.94 17.52
N PRO A 555 2.41 14.61 17.36
CA PRO A 555 2.41 13.68 18.48
C PRO A 555 3.63 13.91 19.38
N SER A 556 3.39 14.34 20.62
CA SER A 556 4.46 14.71 21.57
C SER A 556 5.36 13.51 21.93
N GLY A 557 6.65 13.64 21.62
CA GLY A 557 7.63 12.56 21.77
C GLY A 557 7.84 12.11 23.23
N THR A 558 7.56 10.83 23.50
CA THR A 558 8.12 10.02 24.59
C THR A 558 8.14 10.62 26.01
N GLY A 559 7.15 11.45 26.36
CA GLY A 559 6.98 11.94 27.74
C GLY A 559 6.53 10.82 28.68
N SER A 560 7.21 10.65 29.82
CA SER A 560 6.95 9.57 30.79
C SER A 560 5.99 9.98 31.92
N ALA A 561 4.81 10.52 31.57
CA ALA A 561 3.76 10.76 32.57
C ALA A 561 3.26 9.43 33.17
N GLN A 562 3.13 9.40 34.50
CA GLN A 562 2.73 8.22 35.25
C GLN A 562 1.19 8.06 35.26
N PRO A 563 0.62 6.85 35.20
CA PRO A 563 -0.83 6.60 35.27
C PRO A 563 -1.57 7.12 36.53
N LEU A 564 -0.84 7.71 37.48
CA LEU A 564 -1.37 8.27 38.73
C LEU A 564 -2.06 9.63 38.50
N THR A 565 -1.57 10.47 37.58
CA THR A 565 -2.01 11.86 37.42
C THR A 565 -3.47 11.99 36.96
N LEU A 566 -3.92 11.08 36.10
CA LEU A 566 -5.32 11.00 35.64
C LEU A 566 -6.30 10.64 36.77
N ARG A 567 -5.85 9.84 37.74
CA ARG A 567 -6.64 9.46 38.92
C ARG A 567 -6.78 10.63 39.90
N GLU A 568 -5.75 11.46 40.02
CA GLU A 568 -5.78 12.72 40.78
C GLU A 568 -6.73 13.74 40.14
N GLN A 569 -6.73 13.83 38.80
CA GLN A 569 -7.64 14.68 38.01
C GLN A 569 -9.05 14.05 37.82
N ASN A 570 -9.39 13.00 38.58
CA ASN A 570 -10.68 12.28 38.56
C ASN A 570 -11.19 11.94 37.13
N TYR A 571 -10.27 11.59 36.22
CA TYR A 571 -10.54 11.32 34.80
C TYR A 571 -11.34 12.43 34.06
N TYR A 572 -11.12 13.70 34.42
CA TYR A 572 -11.79 14.87 33.83
C TYR A 572 -13.31 14.91 34.00
N PHE A 573 -13.84 14.31 35.06
CA PHE A 573 -15.29 14.19 35.34
C PHE A 573 -16.12 15.43 34.97
N GLU A 574 -15.69 16.63 35.41
CA GLU A 574 -16.38 17.91 35.16
C GLU A 574 -16.57 18.24 33.66
N GLN A 575 -15.57 17.97 32.82
CA GLN A 575 -15.63 18.23 31.37
C GLN A 575 -16.10 17.00 30.57
N ALA A 576 -15.93 15.80 31.13
CA ALA A 576 -16.14 14.54 30.42
C ALA A 576 -17.56 14.39 29.92
N HIS A 577 -18.59 14.82 30.67
CA HIS A 577 -19.98 14.71 30.21
C HIS A 577 -20.24 15.54 28.93
N ALA A 578 -19.69 16.76 28.84
CA ALA A 578 -19.82 17.62 27.67
C ALA A 578 -19.12 17.00 26.43
N PHE A 579 -17.93 16.43 26.60
CA PHE A 579 -17.20 15.81 25.50
C PHE A 579 -17.79 14.45 25.08
N ILE A 580 -18.22 13.61 26.02
CA ILE A 580 -18.90 12.33 25.72
C ILE A 580 -20.18 12.60 24.91
N ASN A 581 -21.00 13.57 25.34
CA ASN A 581 -22.16 14.00 24.55
C ASN A 581 -21.74 14.60 23.20
N GLY A 582 -20.64 15.36 23.15
CA GLY A 582 -20.05 15.89 21.92
C GLY A 582 -19.74 14.82 20.86
N TYR A 583 -19.23 13.66 21.26
CA TYR A 583 -18.98 12.51 20.37
C TYR A 583 -20.27 11.73 20.05
N PHE A 584 -21.00 11.26 21.08
CA PHE A 584 -22.18 10.42 20.90
C PHE A 584 -23.36 11.14 20.25
N GLU A 585 -23.48 12.46 20.44
CA GLU A 585 -24.40 13.31 19.69
C GLU A 585 -23.74 14.05 18.52
N ASN A 586 -22.69 13.51 17.88
CA ASN A 586 -22.28 13.95 16.52
C ASN A 586 -21.77 12.78 15.68
N ILE A 587 -20.46 12.52 15.74
CA ILE A 587 -19.76 11.62 14.82
C ILE A 587 -20.12 10.16 15.06
N HIS A 588 -20.55 9.78 16.27
CA HIS A 588 -20.97 8.42 16.55
C HIS A 588 -22.07 7.93 15.59
N PHE A 589 -23.07 8.77 15.25
CA PHE A 589 -24.10 8.40 14.29
C PHE A 589 -23.60 8.18 12.85
N ILE A 590 -22.36 8.61 12.55
CA ILE A 590 -21.70 8.42 11.25
C ILE A 590 -20.80 7.18 11.29
N HIS A 591 -20.15 6.94 12.43
CA HIS A 591 -19.26 5.79 12.68
C HIS A 591 -19.69 5.02 13.94
N PRO A 592 -20.85 4.30 13.92
CA PRO A 592 -21.50 3.78 15.12
C PRO A 592 -20.92 2.42 15.54
N LEU A 593 -19.69 2.45 16.05
CA LEU A 593 -18.86 1.28 16.38
C LEU A 593 -18.67 1.01 17.89
N ILE A 594 -19.21 1.87 18.76
CA ILE A 594 -19.07 1.83 20.22
C ILE A 594 -20.42 1.51 20.87
N ASP A 595 -20.46 0.55 21.80
CA ASP A 595 -21.63 0.36 22.66
C ASP A 595 -21.74 1.54 23.64
N LYS A 596 -22.75 2.41 23.42
CA LYS A 596 -22.95 3.62 24.22
C LYS A 596 -23.30 3.31 25.67
N GLU A 597 -24.02 2.22 25.93
CA GLU A 597 -24.47 1.86 27.28
C GLU A 597 -23.33 1.22 28.08
N ASP A 598 -22.59 0.27 27.51
CA ASP A 598 -21.36 -0.27 28.12
C ASP A 598 -20.35 0.86 28.38
N PHE A 599 -20.11 1.74 27.40
CA PHE A 599 -19.17 2.84 27.56
C PHE A 599 -19.54 3.77 28.72
N LEU A 600 -20.81 4.16 28.84
CA LEU A 600 -21.29 5.03 29.93
C LEU A 600 -21.21 4.34 31.30
N LEU A 601 -21.60 3.05 31.39
CA LEU A 601 -21.48 2.26 32.62
C LEU A 601 -20.02 2.15 33.09
N ARG A 602 -19.10 1.95 32.15
CA ARG A 602 -17.67 1.83 32.43
C ARG A 602 -17.01 3.18 32.74
N ALA A 603 -17.42 4.26 32.09
CA ALA A 603 -17.01 5.62 32.44
C ALA A 603 -17.46 6.00 33.86
N HIS A 604 -18.70 5.68 34.23
CA HIS A 604 -19.21 5.83 35.60
C HIS A 604 -18.36 5.04 36.62
N SER A 605 -17.89 3.84 36.26
CA SER A 605 -16.95 3.08 37.09
C SER A 605 -15.59 3.78 37.27
N LEU A 606 -15.04 4.45 36.24
CA LEU A 606 -13.79 5.22 36.37
C LEU A 606 -13.90 6.35 37.41
N TRP A 607 -14.99 7.10 37.40
CA TRP A 607 -15.17 8.27 38.27
C TRP A 607 -15.41 7.89 39.74
N PHE A 608 -16.21 6.84 39.98
CA PHE A 608 -16.71 6.53 41.32
C PHE A 608 -16.12 5.27 41.96
N ASN A 609 -15.71 4.26 41.19
CA ASN A 609 -15.23 2.98 41.74
C ASN A 609 -13.71 2.98 42.01
N ARG A 610 -13.27 3.82 42.95
CA ARG A 610 -11.86 4.00 43.32
C ARG A 610 -11.18 2.74 43.92
N GLY A 611 -11.92 1.65 44.13
CA GLY A 611 -11.39 0.36 44.61
C GLY A 611 -10.89 -0.57 43.50
N VAL A 612 -11.27 -0.34 42.24
CA VAL A 612 -10.90 -1.18 41.09
C VAL A 612 -9.81 -0.48 40.27
N GLN A 613 -8.80 -1.23 39.80
CA GLN A 613 -7.83 -0.71 38.84
C GLN A 613 -8.43 -0.70 37.44
N PRO A 614 -8.39 0.43 36.69
CA PRO A 614 -9.04 0.55 35.40
C PRO A 614 -8.28 -0.21 34.30
N GLU A 615 -9.01 -0.74 33.31
CA GLU A 615 -8.41 -1.39 32.15
C GLU A 615 -7.69 -0.35 31.27
N PRO A 616 -6.37 -0.47 31.01
CA PRO A 616 -5.63 0.59 30.29
C PRO A 616 -6.12 0.83 28.85
N SER A 617 -6.63 -0.20 28.18
CA SER A 617 -7.26 -0.11 26.86
C SER A 617 -8.51 0.77 26.88
N PHE A 618 -9.33 0.65 27.93
CA PHE A 618 -10.53 1.44 28.12
C PHE A 618 -10.21 2.87 28.51
N VAL A 619 -9.16 3.12 29.31
CA VAL A 619 -8.69 4.48 29.59
C VAL A 619 -8.22 5.16 28.30
N ALA A 620 -7.52 4.45 27.41
CA ALA A 620 -7.20 4.96 26.08
C ALA A 620 -8.46 5.29 25.26
N LEU A 621 -9.40 4.34 25.14
CA LEU A 621 -10.65 4.54 24.39
C LEU A 621 -11.48 5.72 24.94
N TYR A 622 -11.57 5.84 26.26
CA TYR A 622 -12.23 6.93 26.97
C TYR A 622 -11.60 8.28 26.63
N LEU A 623 -10.27 8.40 26.73
CA LEU A 623 -9.54 9.61 26.37
C LEU A 623 -9.68 9.97 24.89
N SER A 624 -9.70 8.99 23.99
CA SER A 624 -10.00 9.22 22.56
C SER A 624 -11.43 9.74 22.34
N ILE A 625 -12.42 9.23 23.06
CA ILE A 625 -13.80 9.74 23.00
C ILE A 625 -13.89 11.16 23.56
N LEU A 626 -13.19 11.48 24.66
CA LEU A 626 -13.12 12.84 25.18
C LEU A 626 -12.41 13.79 24.18
N SER A 627 -11.27 13.38 23.62
CA SER A 627 -10.50 14.13 22.62
C SER A 627 -11.36 14.48 21.41
N PHE A 628 -11.97 13.46 20.79
CA PHE A 628 -12.79 13.67 19.60
C PHE A 628 -14.06 14.48 19.91
N GLY A 629 -14.67 14.21 21.06
CA GLY A 629 -15.84 14.93 21.56
C GLY A 629 -15.59 16.42 21.82
N ALA A 630 -14.42 16.78 22.36
CA ALA A 630 -13.98 18.16 22.48
C ALA A 630 -13.80 18.83 21.10
N LEU A 631 -13.23 18.12 20.13
CA LEU A 631 -12.95 18.65 18.79
C LEU A 631 -14.22 18.93 17.96
N VAL A 632 -15.25 18.08 18.08
CA VAL A 632 -16.45 18.09 17.19
C VAL A 632 -17.77 18.52 17.85
N ARG A 633 -17.81 18.79 19.16
CA ARG A 633 -18.99 19.46 19.76
C ARG A 633 -19.14 20.88 19.20
N VAL A 634 -20.36 21.41 19.29
CA VAL A 634 -20.56 22.86 19.25
C VAL A 634 -19.99 23.45 20.55
N TRP A 635 -19.27 24.56 20.43
CA TRP A 635 -18.80 25.36 21.56
C TRP A 635 -19.53 26.70 21.47
N ASP A 636 -20.22 27.06 22.55
CA ASP A 636 -20.86 28.36 22.76
C ASP A 636 -19.96 29.29 23.61
N GLU A 637 -18.72 28.86 23.85
CA GLU A 637 -17.72 29.39 24.78
C GLU A 637 -16.32 29.26 24.14
N ASP A 638 -15.43 30.25 24.27
CA ASP A 638 -14.09 30.16 23.67
C ASP A 638 -13.21 29.09 24.34
N ARG A 639 -13.42 28.88 25.65
CA ARG A 639 -12.58 28.03 26.52
C ARG A 639 -13.42 27.39 27.62
N LEU A 640 -13.27 26.08 27.79
CA LEU A 640 -13.87 25.28 28.86
C LEU A 640 -12.76 24.86 29.80
N GLY A 641 -12.87 25.14 31.10
CA GLY A 641 -11.79 24.86 32.06
C GLY A 641 -10.45 25.52 31.71
N GLY A 642 -10.48 26.65 30.99
CA GLY A 642 -9.30 27.42 30.58
C GLY A 642 -8.68 27.00 29.24
N LEU A 643 -9.10 25.90 28.61
CA LEU A 643 -8.56 25.41 27.33
C LEU A 643 -9.61 25.46 26.21
N THR A 644 -9.17 25.76 24.99
CA THR A 644 -9.94 25.73 23.73
C THR A 644 -10.22 24.29 23.27
N ARG A 645 -11.08 24.14 22.25
CA ARG A 645 -11.39 22.83 21.63
C ARG A 645 -10.14 22.05 21.18
N PHE A 646 -9.16 22.73 20.59
CA PHE A 646 -7.94 22.12 20.07
C PHE A 646 -6.94 21.81 21.17
N GLU A 647 -6.79 22.67 22.18
CA GLU A 647 -5.94 22.39 23.35
C GLU A 647 -6.45 21.15 24.12
N TRP A 648 -7.77 21.00 24.30
CA TRP A 648 -8.36 19.78 24.86
C TRP A 648 -8.18 18.56 23.96
N SER A 649 -8.56 18.66 22.68
CA SER A 649 -8.40 17.60 21.66
C SER A 649 -7.01 16.98 21.75
N ARG A 650 -5.97 17.82 21.65
CA ARG A 650 -4.57 17.40 21.54
C ARG A 650 -4.00 16.89 22.86
N LYS A 651 -4.37 17.49 24.00
CA LYS A 651 -4.00 16.98 25.33
C LYS A 651 -4.52 15.54 25.53
N LEU A 652 -5.81 15.34 25.30
CA LEU A 652 -6.49 14.06 25.51
C LEU A 652 -6.04 13.00 24.50
N PHE A 653 -5.75 13.39 23.26
CA PHE A 653 -5.13 12.53 22.24
C PHE A 653 -3.73 12.07 22.68
N GLY A 654 -2.89 12.97 23.18
CA GLY A 654 -1.57 12.63 23.70
C GLY A 654 -1.63 11.63 24.85
N GLU A 655 -2.54 11.85 25.81
CA GLU A 655 -2.76 10.92 26.92
C GLU A 655 -3.28 9.55 26.42
N ALA A 656 -4.20 9.51 25.46
CA ALA A 656 -4.65 8.26 24.83
C ALA A 656 -3.52 7.51 24.11
N GLN A 657 -2.68 8.24 23.36
CA GLN A 657 -1.49 7.71 22.68
C GLN A 657 -0.50 7.07 23.67
N MET A 658 -0.33 7.65 24.85
CA MET A 658 0.55 7.08 25.89
C MET A 658 0.03 5.75 26.44
N TYR A 659 -1.29 5.61 26.64
CA TYR A 659 -1.88 4.33 27.05
C TYR A 659 -1.77 3.27 25.94
N LEU A 660 -1.93 3.65 24.67
CA LEU A 660 -1.67 2.76 23.53
C LEU A 660 -0.21 2.30 23.48
N ASN A 661 0.75 3.21 23.67
CA ASN A 661 2.18 2.89 23.72
C ASN A 661 2.53 1.93 24.89
N TYR A 662 1.87 2.08 26.05
CA TYR A 662 1.99 1.15 27.18
C TYR A 662 1.41 -0.24 26.87
N LEU A 663 0.33 -0.31 26.07
CA LEU A 663 -0.33 -1.55 25.65
C LEU A 663 0.39 -2.29 24.52
N GLN A 664 1.34 -1.65 23.84
CA GLN A 664 2.11 -2.18 22.71
C GLN A 664 1.22 -2.82 21.62
N PHE A 665 1.18 -4.14 21.52
CA PHE A 665 0.50 -4.89 20.45
C PHE A 665 -0.82 -5.55 20.92
N SER A 666 -1.54 -4.88 21.83
CA SER A 666 -2.82 -5.35 22.38
C SER A 666 -3.90 -5.49 21.29
N ASN A 667 -4.39 -6.72 21.06
CA ASN A 667 -5.38 -7.04 20.01
C ASN A 667 -6.82 -7.16 20.52
N THR A 668 -7.21 -6.36 21.51
CA THR A 668 -8.61 -6.31 22.00
C THR A 668 -9.51 -5.48 21.08
N LEU A 669 -10.82 -5.73 21.12
CA LEU A 669 -11.81 -4.90 20.42
C LEU A 669 -11.70 -3.43 20.86
N ILE A 670 -11.51 -3.18 22.16
CA ILE A 670 -11.33 -1.85 22.75
C ILE A 670 -10.11 -1.14 22.15
N THR A 671 -8.99 -1.87 21.94
CA THR A 671 -7.79 -1.31 21.31
C THR A 671 -8.05 -0.97 19.84
N VAL A 672 -8.72 -1.85 19.09
CA VAL A 672 -9.10 -1.61 17.68
C VAL A 672 -10.03 -0.40 17.55
N GLN A 673 -11.06 -0.31 18.39
CA GLN A 673 -11.98 0.83 18.46
C GLN A 673 -11.25 2.13 18.84
N CYS A 674 -10.31 2.08 19.78
CA CYS A 674 -9.50 3.23 20.16
C CYS A 674 -8.63 3.72 19.00
N LEU A 675 -7.93 2.81 18.31
CA LEU A 675 -7.09 3.13 17.15
C LEU A 675 -7.91 3.74 15.98
N TYR A 676 -9.14 3.27 15.77
CA TYR A 676 -10.07 3.88 14.83
C TYR A 676 -10.39 5.34 15.18
N LEU A 677 -10.69 5.63 16.46
CA LEU A 677 -10.95 7.00 16.90
C LEU A 677 -9.71 7.87 16.81
N MET A 678 -8.51 7.36 17.12
CA MET A 678 -7.25 8.07 16.89
C MET A 678 -7.10 8.48 15.42
N ALA A 679 -7.37 7.57 14.47
CA ALA A 679 -7.35 7.89 13.04
C ALA A 679 -8.38 8.99 12.66
N LYS A 680 -9.62 8.92 13.17
CA LYS A 680 -10.64 9.94 12.91
C LYS A 680 -10.33 11.29 13.57
N ILE A 681 -9.65 11.32 14.73
CA ILE A 681 -9.15 12.55 15.35
C ILE A 681 -8.07 13.16 14.45
N CYS A 682 -7.07 12.39 14.01
CA CYS A 682 -6.04 12.88 13.08
C CYS A 682 -6.63 13.40 11.75
N GLN A 683 -7.70 12.78 11.24
CA GLN A 683 -8.41 13.26 10.04
C GLN A 683 -9.12 14.60 10.26
N ASN A 684 -9.61 14.88 11.48
CA ASN A 684 -10.23 16.18 11.83
C ASN A 684 -9.20 17.24 12.23
N GLU A 685 -8.09 16.85 12.85
CA GLU A 685 -6.92 17.69 13.03
C GLU A 685 -6.15 17.91 11.70
N LEU A 686 -6.65 17.42 10.55
CA LEU A 686 -6.09 17.60 9.21
C LEU A 686 -4.59 17.22 9.13
N ASN A 687 -4.27 16.05 9.70
CA ASN A 687 -2.99 15.38 9.59
C ASN A 687 -3.20 14.00 8.91
N PRO A 688 -3.30 13.96 7.56
CA PRO A 688 -3.78 12.78 6.82
C PRO A 688 -2.81 11.60 6.89
N ASN A 689 -1.50 11.86 6.93
CA ASN A 689 -0.49 10.81 7.03
C ASN A 689 -0.55 10.10 8.39
N LEU A 690 -0.70 10.86 9.49
CA LEU A 690 -0.88 10.27 10.82
C LEU A 690 -2.22 9.52 10.95
N ALA A 691 -3.29 10.02 10.32
CA ALA A 691 -4.58 9.34 10.25
C ALA A 691 -4.47 7.96 9.56
N TYR A 692 -3.82 7.93 8.39
CA TYR A 692 -3.56 6.70 7.63
C TYR A 692 -2.73 5.69 8.44
N MET A 693 -1.71 6.15 9.17
CA MET A 693 -0.87 5.28 10.01
C MET A 693 -1.64 4.68 11.20
N TYR A 694 -2.51 5.46 11.86
CA TYR A 694 -3.40 4.93 12.91
C TYR A 694 -4.45 3.96 12.34
N LEU A 695 -4.99 4.24 11.16
CA LEU A 695 -5.97 3.38 10.50
C LEU A 695 -5.37 2.04 10.10
N GLY A 696 -4.20 2.03 9.45
CA GLY A 696 -3.46 0.81 9.14
C GLY A 696 -3.04 0.02 10.39
N LEU A 697 -2.83 0.68 11.54
CA LEU A 697 -2.61 -0.01 12.82
C LEU A 697 -3.92 -0.61 13.38
N ALA A 698 -5.06 0.08 13.24
CA ALA A 698 -6.38 -0.46 13.59
C ALA A 698 -6.73 -1.69 12.73
N ILE A 699 -6.54 -1.60 11.40
CA ILE A 699 -6.73 -2.71 10.45
C ILE A 699 -5.87 -3.91 10.81
N ARG A 700 -4.54 -3.74 10.94
CA ARG A 700 -3.64 -4.86 11.26
C ARG A 700 -3.94 -5.49 12.63
N THR A 701 -4.29 -4.70 13.63
CA THR A 701 -4.73 -5.21 14.95
C THR A 701 -6.06 -5.99 14.85
N CYS A 702 -6.99 -5.53 14.01
CA CYS A 702 -8.29 -6.17 13.77
C CYS A 702 -8.15 -7.52 13.02
N LEU A 703 -7.29 -7.56 11.99
CA LEU A 703 -6.93 -8.77 11.25
C LEU A 703 -6.18 -9.78 12.15
N ALA A 704 -5.22 -9.31 12.97
CA ALA A 704 -4.48 -10.15 13.91
C ALA A 704 -5.35 -10.71 15.06
N ALA A 705 -6.50 -10.08 15.34
CA ALA A 705 -7.52 -10.60 16.23
C ALA A 705 -8.54 -11.55 15.54
N GLY A 706 -8.47 -11.67 14.20
CA GLY A 706 -9.40 -12.47 13.39
C GLY A 706 -10.82 -11.87 13.31
N PHE A 707 -11.00 -10.59 13.64
CA PHE A 707 -12.31 -9.93 13.70
C PHE A 707 -12.97 -9.77 12.31
N ASN A 708 -12.20 -9.83 11.23
CA ASN A 708 -12.67 -9.90 9.84
C ASN A 708 -13.28 -11.26 9.44
N ARG A 709 -13.43 -12.21 10.38
CA ARG A 709 -13.86 -13.59 10.11
C ARG A 709 -15.00 -14.02 11.01
N GLU A 710 -15.76 -15.01 10.55
CA GLU A 710 -16.76 -15.69 11.38
C GLU A 710 -16.14 -16.63 12.43
N VAL A 711 -16.71 -16.62 13.64
CA VAL A 711 -16.27 -17.44 14.77
C VAL A 711 -17.49 -18.14 15.38
N ARG A 712 -17.50 -19.49 15.31
CA ARG A 712 -18.65 -20.36 15.64
C ARG A 712 -19.07 -20.40 17.13
N SER A 713 -18.53 -19.53 17.99
CA SER A 713 -18.71 -19.61 19.45
C SER A 713 -18.55 -18.28 20.19
N SER A 714 -18.89 -17.15 19.56
CA SER A 714 -18.91 -15.83 20.21
C SER A 714 -20.23 -15.57 20.94
N THR A 715 -20.21 -14.81 22.04
CA THR A 715 -21.43 -14.23 22.62
C THR A 715 -22.03 -13.21 21.66
N GLU A 716 -23.36 -13.24 21.51
CA GLU A 716 -24.12 -12.61 20.41
C GLU A 716 -23.85 -11.09 20.30
N GLN A 717 -24.14 -10.32 21.35
CA GLN A 717 -23.87 -8.87 21.45
C GLN A 717 -22.39 -8.51 21.18
N ARG A 718 -21.43 -9.32 21.66
CA ARG A 718 -20.00 -9.08 21.38
C ARG A 718 -19.67 -9.35 19.91
N SER A 719 -20.33 -10.32 19.29
CA SER A 719 -20.17 -10.64 17.88
C SER A 719 -20.69 -9.50 17.00
N GLU A 720 -21.81 -8.88 17.38
CA GLU A 720 -22.40 -7.73 16.71
C GLU A 720 -21.44 -6.52 16.69
N TRP A 721 -20.90 -6.11 17.85
CA TRP A 721 -19.95 -4.99 17.92
C TRP A 721 -18.61 -5.27 17.20
N ILE A 722 -18.18 -6.53 17.14
CA ILE A 722 -17.05 -6.94 16.28
C ILE A 722 -17.39 -6.72 14.80
N SER A 723 -18.59 -7.09 14.34
CA SER A 723 -19.04 -6.86 12.96
C SER A 723 -19.13 -5.37 12.63
N LYS A 724 -19.79 -4.57 13.48
CA LYS A 724 -19.89 -3.10 13.31
C LYS A 724 -18.51 -2.44 13.24
N THR A 725 -17.57 -2.85 14.10
CA THR A 725 -16.20 -2.33 14.11
C THR A 725 -15.41 -2.75 12.87
N TRP A 726 -15.50 -4.01 12.44
CA TRP A 726 -14.82 -4.49 11.22
C TRP A 726 -15.33 -3.79 9.95
N TRP A 727 -16.64 -3.71 9.76
CA TRP A 727 -17.20 -3.14 8.53
C TRP A 727 -17.13 -1.60 8.49
N GLY A 728 -17.14 -0.93 9.65
CA GLY A 728 -16.77 0.47 9.77
C GLY A 728 -15.29 0.74 9.45
N LEU A 729 -14.39 -0.18 9.83
CA LEU A 729 -12.96 -0.14 9.47
C LEU A 729 -12.75 -0.34 7.96
N PHE A 730 -13.33 -1.39 7.39
CA PHE A 730 -13.27 -1.71 5.96
C PHE A 730 -13.67 -0.51 5.10
N SER A 731 -14.80 0.12 5.44
CA SER A 731 -15.31 1.29 4.71
C SER A 731 -14.37 2.50 4.82
N LEU A 732 -13.84 2.78 6.01
CA LEU A 732 -12.94 3.91 6.25
C LEU A 732 -11.56 3.74 5.61
N GLU A 733 -11.01 2.51 5.60
CA GLU A 733 -9.72 2.19 4.97
C GLU A 733 -9.75 2.44 3.45
N ILE A 734 -10.87 2.09 2.79
CA ILE A 734 -11.09 2.37 1.37
C ILE A 734 -11.31 3.88 1.15
N GLU A 735 -12.18 4.53 1.94
CA GLU A 735 -12.43 5.99 1.88
C GLU A 735 -11.14 6.80 2.04
N MET A 736 -10.35 6.49 3.09
CA MET A 736 -9.16 7.25 3.45
C MET A 736 -8.03 7.02 2.44
N SER A 737 -7.78 5.78 2.02
CA SER A 737 -6.76 5.47 1.01
C SER A 737 -7.09 6.14 -0.33
N PHE A 738 -8.36 6.06 -0.77
CA PHE A 738 -8.82 6.78 -1.95
C PHE A 738 -8.74 8.30 -1.81
N SER A 739 -8.89 8.87 -0.59
CA SER A 739 -8.75 10.32 -0.37
C SER A 739 -7.30 10.83 -0.51
N VAL A 740 -6.30 9.98 -0.25
CA VAL A 740 -4.86 10.32 -0.35
C VAL A 740 -4.17 9.79 -1.61
N GLY A 741 -4.89 9.08 -2.49
CA GLY A 741 -4.34 8.53 -3.73
C GLY A 741 -3.48 7.29 -3.52
N ARG A 742 -3.90 6.41 -2.61
CA ARG A 742 -3.26 5.11 -2.37
C ARG A 742 -4.29 3.99 -2.60
N PRO A 743 -3.90 2.82 -3.12
CA PRO A 743 -4.70 1.61 -2.99
C PRO A 743 -4.96 1.28 -1.52
N ASP A 744 -6.10 0.67 -1.21
CA ASP A 744 -6.39 0.19 0.15
C ASP A 744 -5.61 -1.09 0.49
N THR A 745 -5.36 -1.34 1.78
CA THR A 745 -4.45 -2.41 2.23
C THR A 745 -5.15 -3.70 2.67
N LEU A 746 -6.43 -3.88 2.33
CA LEU A 746 -7.29 -4.95 2.85
C LEU A 746 -7.03 -6.32 2.18
N GLY A 747 -6.75 -6.32 0.87
CA GLY A 747 -6.50 -7.53 0.07
C GLY A 747 -7.76 -8.04 -0.65
N MET A 748 -7.84 -9.37 -0.84
CA MET A 748 -8.94 -10.01 -1.55
C MET A 748 -10.18 -10.17 -0.65
N ASP A 749 -11.36 -9.83 -1.17
CA ASP A 749 -12.60 -9.75 -0.38
C ASP A 749 -13.06 -11.10 0.21
N GLU A 750 -12.71 -12.22 -0.41
CA GLU A 750 -12.95 -13.57 0.11
C GLU A 750 -12.26 -13.83 1.46
N TYR A 751 -11.25 -13.04 1.82
CA TYR A 751 -10.59 -13.09 3.12
C TYR A 751 -11.44 -12.49 4.27
N HIS A 752 -12.49 -11.74 3.94
CA HIS A 752 -13.28 -10.93 4.89
C HIS A 752 -14.68 -11.51 5.13
N ASN A 753 -14.76 -12.80 5.48
CA ASN A 753 -16.02 -13.54 5.59
C ASN A 753 -16.88 -13.25 6.84
N ARG A 754 -16.67 -12.12 7.53
CA ARG A 754 -17.48 -11.69 8.68
C ARG A 754 -18.88 -11.25 8.24
N ALA A 755 -19.94 -11.93 8.68
CA ALA A 755 -21.32 -11.48 8.46
C ALA A 755 -21.51 -9.96 8.74
N LEU A 756 -22.10 -9.25 7.77
CA LEU A 756 -22.47 -7.84 7.84
C LEU A 756 -23.52 -7.59 8.94
N PRO A 757 -23.61 -6.36 9.50
CA PRO A 757 -24.78 -5.95 10.29
C PRO A 757 -26.05 -5.99 9.45
N GLU A 758 -27.19 -6.22 10.09
CA GLU A 758 -28.49 -6.21 9.40
C GLU A 758 -28.82 -4.82 8.84
N ARG A 759 -29.58 -4.78 7.74
CA ARG A 759 -30.09 -3.53 7.16
C ARG A 759 -31.41 -3.16 7.84
N ASP A 760 -31.29 -2.73 9.09
CA ASP A 760 -32.40 -2.26 9.92
C ASP A 760 -32.72 -0.78 9.67
N ASP A 761 -33.60 -0.22 10.51
CA ASP A 761 -34.04 1.19 10.50
C ASP A 761 -33.46 1.94 11.74
N SER A 762 -32.28 1.53 12.22
CA SER A 762 -31.62 2.04 13.44
C SER A 762 -30.49 3.05 13.16
N GLU A 763 -29.90 3.59 14.24
CA GLU A 763 -28.68 4.41 14.15
C GLU A 763 -27.45 3.66 13.59
N TYR A 764 -27.47 2.32 13.58
CA TYR A 764 -26.41 1.46 13.04
C TYR A 764 -26.58 1.15 11.55
N ALA A 765 -27.77 1.39 10.99
CA ALA A 765 -28.15 1.00 9.62
C ALA A 765 -27.20 1.48 8.53
N VAL A 766 -26.50 2.60 8.75
CA VAL A 766 -25.56 3.21 7.80
C VAL A 766 -24.38 2.32 7.43
N ILE A 767 -23.93 1.41 8.32
CA ILE A 767 -22.72 0.59 8.09
C ILE A 767 -22.82 -0.26 6.81
N PRO A 768 -23.82 -1.15 6.61
CA PRO A 768 -23.93 -1.93 5.38
C PRO A 768 -24.12 -1.09 4.11
N TRP A 769 -24.68 0.13 4.20
CA TRP A 769 -24.75 1.04 3.05
C TRP A 769 -23.42 1.71 2.72
N MET A 770 -22.58 1.99 3.73
CA MET A 770 -21.21 2.47 3.54
C MET A 770 -20.29 1.38 3.01
N VAL A 771 -20.53 0.11 3.33
CA VAL A 771 -19.80 -1.01 2.70
C VAL A 771 -20.13 -1.12 1.20
N ASP A 772 -21.42 -1.06 0.81
CA ASP A 772 -21.80 -0.99 -0.60
C ASP A 772 -21.12 0.19 -1.33
N PHE A 773 -21.03 1.34 -0.66
CA PHE A 773 -20.41 2.56 -1.19
C PHE A 773 -18.89 2.42 -1.31
N ALA A 774 -18.24 1.81 -0.33
CA ALA A 774 -16.81 1.52 -0.34
C ALA A 774 -16.42 0.57 -1.48
N TYR A 775 -17.24 -0.43 -1.81
CA TYR A 775 -17.03 -1.26 -3.00
C TYR A 775 -17.05 -0.44 -4.30
N ILE A 776 -17.93 0.56 -4.40
CA ILE A 776 -17.97 1.48 -5.55
C ILE A 776 -16.72 2.38 -5.57
N ILE A 777 -16.28 2.90 -4.41
CA ILE A 777 -15.04 3.69 -4.29
C ILE A 777 -13.82 2.86 -4.72
N ARG A 778 -13.71 1.59 -4.27
CA ARG A 778 -12.63 0.69 -4.69
C ARG A 778 -12.66 0.45 -6.21
N LYS A 779 -13.85 0.29 -6.82
CA LYS A 779 -13.97 0.22 -8.30
C LYS A 779 -13.44 1.49 -8.97
N VAL A 780 -13.80 2.69 -8.51
CA VAL A 780 -13.23 3.95 -9.05
C VAL A 780 -11.70 3.95 -8.92
N SER A 781 -11.18 3.62 -7.73
CA SER A 781 -9.74 3.56 -7.49
C SER A 781 -9.02 2.60 -8.45
N VAL A 782 -9.45 1.35 -8.52
CA VAL A 782 -8.76 0.31 -9.31
C VAL A 782 -8.99 0.50 -10.82
N GLN A 783 -10.25 0.68 -11.26
CA GLN A 783 -10.61 0.62 -12.68
C GLN A 783 -10.42 1.94 -13.43
N ILE A 784 -10.41 3.08 -12.75
CA ILE A 784 -10.30 4.41 -13.40
C ILE A 784 -8.93 5.05 -13.15
N TYR A 785 -8.40 4.94 -11.93
CA TYR A 785 -7.11 5.57 -11.57
C TYR A 785 -5.91 4.63 -11.77
N HIS A 786 -5.96 3.38 -11.27
CA HIS A 786 -4.81 2.46 -11.32
C HIS A 786 -4.75 1.56 -12.57
N SER A 787 -5.78 1.57 -13.45
CA SER A 787 -5.83 0.72 -14.65
C SER A 787 -5.23 1.38 -15.89
N ARG A 788 -4.37 0.62 -16.59
CA ARG A 788 -3.74 0.99 -17.87
C ARG A 788 -4.63 0.56 -19.06
N ILE A 789 -5.71 1.30 -19.27
CA ILE A 789 -6.73 1.08 -20.31
C ILE A 789 -6.86 2.30 -21.22
N THR A 790 -7.45 2.15 -22.41
CA THR A 790 -7.66 3.26 -23.36
C THR A 790 -8.64 4.29 -22.82
N LEU A 791 -8.63 5.50 -23.40
CA LEU A 791 -9.56 6.58 -23.05
C LEU A 791 -11.03 6.15 -23.23
N GLN A 792 -11.34 5.41 -24.30
CA GLN A 792 -12.70 4.95 -24.59
C GLN A 792 -13.18 3.86 -23.62
N GLU A 793 -12.30 2.92 -23.24
CA GLU A 793 -12.61 1.94 -22.19
C GLU A 793 -12.81 2.60 -20.83
N LYS A 794 -11.94 3.57 -20.48
CA LYS A 794 -12.06 4.34 -19.22
C LYS A 794 -13.36 5.14 -19.19
N LEU A 795 -13.77 5.75 -20.31
CA LEU A 795 -15.04 6.45 -20.46
C LEU A 795 -16.24 5.50 -20.27
N HIS A 796 -16.20 4.34 -20.91
CA HIS A 796 -17.27 3.34 -20.78
C HIS A 796 -17.41 2.81 -19.34
N LEU A 797 -16.29 2.46 -18.69
CA LEU A 797 -16.28 2.05 -17.29
C LEU A 797 -16.74 3.17 -16.35
N ALA A 798 -16.38 4.42 -16.60
CA ALA A 798 -16.83 5.55 -15.80
C ALA A 798 -18.37 5.69 -15.83
N LEU A 799 -18.98 5.55 -17.01
CA LEU A 799 -20.45 5.56 -17.17
C LEU A 799 -21.12 4.31 -16.56
N GLN A 800 -20.48 3.13 -16.59
CA GLN A 800 -20.97 1.95 -15.88
C GLN A 800 -20.96 2.14 -14.35
N ILE A 801 -19.88 2.70 -13.79
CA ILE A 801 -19.74 2.96 -12.35
C ILE A 801 -20.66 4.10 -11.90
N GLU A 802 -20.92 5.12 -12.74
CA GLU A 802 -21.97 6.12 -12.51
C GLU A 802 -23.33 5.43 -12.34
N ASN A 803 -23.67 4.49 -13.22
CA ASN A 803 -24.91 3.72 -13.12
C ASN A 803 -24.96 2.79 -11.88
N GLU A 804 -23.83 2.31 -11.35
CA GLU A 804 -23.79 1.64 -10.04
C GLU A 804 -24.01 2.60 -8.87
N LEU A 805 -23.35 3.76 -8.89
CA LEU A 805 -23.44 4.81 -7.88
C LEU A 805 -24.86 5.38 -7.78
N ASP A 806 -25.51 5.64 -8.91
CA ASP A 806 -26.88 6.13 -8.97
C ASP A 806 -27.89 5.05 -8.51
N ARG A 807 -27.64 3.76 -8.79
CA ARG A 807 -28.43 2.63 -8.25
C ARG A 807 -28.20 2.37 -6.76
N TRP A 808 -27.02 2.67 -6.22
CA TRP A 808 -26.80 2.68 -4.77
C TRP A 808 -27.58 3.83 -4.14
N MET A 809 -27.48 5.05 -4.69
CA MET A 809 -28.16 6.24 -4.19
C MET A 809 -29.69 6.09 -4.20
N ALA A 810 -30.25 5.46 -5.24
CA ALA A 810 -31.67 5.17 -5.33
C ALA A 810 -32.17 4.17 -4.27
N ARG A 811 -31.34 3.19 -3.89
CA ARG A 811 -31.68 2.11 -2.94
C ARG A 811 -31.58 2.48 -1.47
N LEU A 812 -30.98 3.62 -1.11
CA LEU A 812 -30.89 4.02 0.29
C LEU A 812 -32.29 4.23 0.92
N PRO A 813 -32.49 3.80 2.19
CA PRO A 813 -33.71 4.08 2.93
C PRO A 813 -33.97 5.58 3.03
N ASP A 814 -35.22 5.99 2.85
CA ASP A 814 -35.61 7.42 2.79
C ASP A 814 -35.22 8.21 4.05
N ARG A 815 -35.02 7.53 5.20
CA ARG A 815 -34.50 8.14 6.42
C ARG A 815 -33.08 8.68 6.30
N ILE A 816 -32.20 7.99 5.57
CA ILE A 816 -30.77 8.32 5.47
C ILE A 816 -30.37 8.87 4.10
N LYS A 817 -31.28 8.78 3.12
CA LYS A 817 -31.14 9.31 1.77
C LYS A 817 -31.02 10.85 1.81
N PRO A 818 -30.00 11.46 1.18
CA PRO A 818 -29.82 12.90 1.21
C PRO A 818 -30.98 13.65 0.54
N ASP A 819 -31.49 14.71 1.18
CA ASP A 819 -32.57 15.56 0.66
C ASP A 819 -32.17 16.38 -0.60
N ILE A 820 -30.92 16.23 -1.05
CA ILE A 820 -30.31 16.77 -2.28
C ILE A 820 -31.21 16.65 -3.53
N VAL A 821 -32.00 15.60 -3.63
CA VAL A 821 -32.79 15.26 -4.84
C VAL A 821 -34.30 15.53 -4.66
N GLN A 822 -34.78 15.85 -3.46
CA GLN A 822 -36.21 16.05 -3.20
C GLN A 822 -36.49 17.27 -2.33
N ARG A 823 -37.40 18.15 -2.78
CA ARG A 823 -38.00 19.18 -1.93
C ARG A 823 -38.83 18.51 -0.83
N ALA A 824 -38.23 18.39 0.35
CA ALA A 824 -38.85 18.14 1.66
C ALA A 824 -40.24 17.46 1.62
N THR A 825 -40.26 16.14 1.50
CA THR A 825 -41.44 15.38 1.91
C THR A 825 -41.70 15.60 3.40
N GLY A 826 -42.97 15.74 3.81
CA GLY A 826 -43.38 16.32 5.09
C GLY A 826 -43.04 15.56 6.39
N GLY A 827 -42.06 14.65 6.36
CA GLY A 827 -41.60 13.86 7.50
C GLY A 827 -40.40 14.44 8.28
N ALA A 828 -39.55 15.25 7.64
CA ALA A 828 -38.19 15.58 8.13
C ALA A 828 -38.10 16.16 9.56
N LEU A 829 -39.13 16.89 10.02
CA LEU A 829 -39.19 17.42 11.40
C LEU A 829 -39.33 16.32 12.46
N ARG A 830 -39.88 15.14 12.10
CA ARG A 830 -40.07 13.98 12.96
C ARG A 830 -38.94 12.95 12.89
N ASP A 831 -37.99 13.09 11.97
CA ASP A 831 -36.86 12.16 11.84
C ASP A 831 -35.87 12.30 13.01
N PRO A 832 -35.26 11.20 13.49
CA PRO A 832 -34.39 11.20 14.65
C PRO A 832 -33.03 11.89 14.40
N LYS A 833 -32.33 12.27 15.49
CA LYS A 833 -31.02 12.96 15.44
C LYS A 833 -29.97 12.23 14.57
N TRP A 834 -29.98 10.90 14.56
CA TRP A 834 -29.04 10.08 13.79
C TRP A 834 -29.32 10.15 12.28
N ALA A 835 -30.58 9.95 11.88
CA ALA A 835 -31.00 9.92 10.47
C ALA A 835 -30.67 11.24 9.77
N ARG A 836 -31.04 12.37 10.39
CA ARG A 836 -30.75 13.72 9.87
C ARG A 836 -29.26 14.03 9.72
N ARG A 837 -28.36 13.28 10.39
CA ARG A 837 -26.91 13.44 10.26
C ARG A 837 -26.29 12.51 9.23
N GLN A 838 -26.78 11.28 9.12
CA GLN A 838 -26.33 10.33 8.10
C GLN A 838 -26.60 10.86 6.68
N ARG A 839 -27.72 11.58 6.46
CA ARG A 839 -28.01 12.32 5.21
C ARG A 839 -26.91 13.29 4.75
N LEU A 840 -26.10 13.81 5.67
CA LEU A 840 -25.15 14.90 5.42
C LEU A 840 -23.74 14.42 5.02
N VAL A 841 -23.43 13.13 5.20
CA VAL A 841 -22.06 12.59 5.02
C VAL A 841 -21.92 11.70 3.78
N LEU A 842 -23.03 11.34 3.13
CA LEU A 842 -23.02 10.46 1.97
C LEU A 842 -22.39 11.17 0.76
N GLY A 843 -21.08 10.98 0.59
CA GLY A 843 -20.21 11.68 -0.35
C GLY A 843 -20.42 11.35 -1.84
N TYR A 844 -21.66 11.12 -2.26
CA TYR A 844 -22.07 10.80 -3.63
C TYR A 844 -21.42 11.73 -4.67
N TYR A 845 -21.53 13.05 -4.50
CA TYR A 845 -20.93 14.00 -5.44
C TYR A 845 -19.40 14.01 -5.39
N ASN A 846 -18.78 13.76 -4.24
CA ASN A 846 -17.32 13.65 -4.15
C ASN A 846 -16.82 12.47 -4.99
N VAL A 847 -17.46 11.30 -4.88
CA VAL A 847 -17.09 10.12 -5.67
C VAL A 847 -17.43 10.33 -7.16
N LYS A 848 -18.57 10.95 -7.49
CA LYS A 848 -18.97 11.25 -8.88
C LYS A 848 -18.03 12.27 -9.56
N MET A 849 -17.59 13.28 -8.83
CA MET A 849 -16.56 14.23 -9.27
C MET A 849 -15.23 13.50 -9.54
N LEU A 850 -14.73 12.72 -8.56
CA LEU A 850 -13.46 12.01 -8.68
C LEU A 850 -13.50 10.95 -9.80
N LEU A 851 -14.62 10.25 -9.98
CA LEU A 851 -14.85 9.31 -11.09
C LEU A 851 -14.62 9.95 -12.48
N PHE A 852 -15.11 11.17 -12.69
CA PHE A 852 -14.97 11.86 -13.98
C PHE A 852 -13.77 12.82 -14.07
N ARG A 853 -13.03 13.06 -12.99
CA ARG A 853 -11.93 14.02 -13.00
C ARG A 853 -10.77 13.68 -13.96
N PRO A 854 -10.40 12.41 -14.23
CA PRO A 854 -9.36 12.10 -15.20
C PRO A 854 -9.65 12.57 -16.62
N PHE A 855 -10.91 12.85 -16.97
CA PHE A 855 -11.28 13.39 -18.28
C PHE A 855 -11.02 14.91 -18.41
N LEU A 856 -10.83 15.64 -17.30
CA LEU A 856 -10.52 17.08 -17.32
C LEU A 856 -9.17 17.42 -17.97
N SER A 857 -8.25 16.45 -18.10
CA SER A 857 -7.00 16.68 -18.85
C SER A 857 -7.28 17.03 -20.31
N TYR A 858 -8.19 16.29 -20.94
CA TYR A 858 -8.55 16.45 -22.34
C TYR A 858 -9.33 17.75 -22.60
N PHE A 859 -10.04 18.29 -21.60
CA PHE A 859 -10.60 19.65 -21.67
C PHE A 859 -9.53 20.74 -21.88
N THR A 860 -8.32 20.52 -21.35
CA THR A 860 -7.21 21.49 -21.47
C THR A 860 -6.36 21.30 -22.74
N ARG A 861 -6.54 20.18 -23.45
CA ARG A 861 -5.94 19.93 -24.77
C ARG A 861 -6.89 20.46 -25.84
N LYS A 862 -6.41 21.34 -26.73
CA LYS A 862 -7.18 21.82 -27.89
C LYS A 862 -7.32 20.74 -28.97
N LEU A 863 -8.08 19.69 -28.67
CA LEU A 863 -8.53 18.69 -29.65
C LEU A 863 -9.32 19.41 -30.76
N ARG A 864 -9.07 19.05 -32.03
CA ARG A 864 -9.78 19.68 -33.16
C ARG A 864 -11.25 19.26 -33.23
N HIS A 865 -11.57 18.07 -32.72
CA HIS A 865 -12.92 17.55 -32.54
C HIS A 865 -12.99 16.76 -31.23
N THR A 866 -13.62 17.31 -30.19
CA THR A 866 -13.90 16.57 -28.94
C THR A 866 -15.08 15.63 -29.15
N PRO A 867 -15.06 14.37 -28.67
CA PRO A 867 -16.24 13.53 -28.62
C PRO A 867 -17.30 14.11 -27.66
N MET A 868 -18.57 14.14 -28.06
CA MET A 868 -19.67 14.68 -27.24
C MET A 868 -19.80 13.98 -25.87
N GLU A 869 -19.53 12.68 -25.81
CA GLU A 869 -19.50 11.88 -24.56
C GLU A 869 -18.37 12.30 -23.59
N LEU A 870 -17.26 12.82 -24.14
CA LEU A 870 -16.15 13.34 -23.36
C LEU A 870 -16.50 14.73 -22.79
N GLU A 871 -17.18 15.57 -23.57
CA GLU A 871 -17.71 16.85 -23.09
C GLU A 871 -18.78 16.66 -22.00
N GLU A 872 -19.68 15.66 -22.16
CA GLU A 872 -20.67 15.31 -21.13
C GLU A 872 -20.00 14.86 -19.82
N THR A 873 -18.96 14.03 -19.88
CA THR A 873 -18.27 13.55 -18.67
C THR A 873 -17.40 14.62 -18.00
N ILE A 874 -16.80 15.53 -18.78
CA ILE A 874 -16.19 16.76 -18.26
C ILE A 874 -17.25 17.61 -17.54
N ALA A 875 -18.43 17.83 -18.14
CA ALA A 875 -19.52 18.58 -17.52
C ALA A 875 -20.02 17.92 -16.23
N LYS A 876 -20.18 16.59 -16.20
CA LYS A 876 -20.51 15.81 -14.98
C LYS A 876 -19.49 15.99 -13.85
N CYS A 877 -18.19 16.07 -14.18
CA CYS A 877 -17.16 16.32 -13.17
C CYS A 877 -17.31 17.72 -12.52
N LEU A 878 -17.47 18.75 -13.34
CA LEU A 878 -17.60 20.14 -12.88
C LEU A 878 -18.92 20.37 -12.14
N ASP A 879 -20.03 19.82 -12.63
CA ASP A 879 -21.34 19.81 -11.98
C ASP A 879 -21.28 19.15 -10.60
N ALA A 880 -20.63 17.98 -10.48
CA ALA A 880 -20.45 17.30 -9.21
C ALA A 880 -19.53 18.08 -8.23
N ALA A 881 -18.51 18.77 -8.74
CA ALA A 881 -17.67 19.67 -7.92
C ALA A 881 -18.46 20.88 -7.40
N MET A 882 -19.22 21.56 -8.26
CA MET A 882 -20.09 22.68 -7.89
C MET A 882 -21.16 22.24 -6.87
N LYS A 883 -21.83 21.10 -7.10
CA LYS A 883 -22.84 20.55 -6.19
C LYS A 883 -22.25 20.09 -4.86
N THR A 884 -21.01 19.58 -4.83
CA THR A 884 -20.29 19.29 -3.58
C THR A 884 -20.16 20.56 -2.73
N ILE A 885 -19.73 21.67 -3.33
CA ILE A 885 -19.59 22.95 -2.62
C ILE A 885 -20.96 23.49 -2.19
N GLN A 886 -21.96 23.51 -3.07
CA GLN A 886 -23.31 23.97 -2.78
C GLN A 886 -23.94 23.21 -1.59
N VAL A 887 -23.86 21.88 -1.59
CA VAL A 887 -24.40 21.04 -0.52
C VAL A 887 -23.68 21.32 0.80
N ILE A 888 -22.35 21.42 0.81
CA ILE A 888 -21.61 21.78 2.04
C ILE A 888 -21.99 23.18 2.51
N TYR A 889 -22.11 24.17 1.61
CA TYR A 889 -22.50 25.55 1.93
C TYR A 889 -23.88 25.64 2.61
N ASP A 890 -24.91 25.02 2.02
CA ASP A 890 -26.25 25.07 2.59
C ASP A 890 -26.35 24.30 3.92
N ILE A 891 -25.63 23.18 4.06
CA ILE A 891 -25.55 22.48 5.35
C ILE A 891 -24.80 23.34 6.39
N TYR A 892 -23.72 24.04 6.04
CA TYR A 892 -23.02 24.98 6.94
C TYR A 892 -23.95 26.10 7.41
N ARG A 893 -24.84 26.60 6.54
CA ARG A 893 -25.82 27.63 6.90
C ARG A 893 -26.90 27.12 7.85
N ILE A 894 -27.41 25.89 7.66
CA ILE A 894 -28.53 25.33 8.41
C ILE A 894 -28.09 24.59 9.69
N HIS A 895 -26.87 24.04 9.75
CA HIS A 895 -26.43 23.12 10.81
C HIS A 895 -25.07 23.52 11.41
N THR A 896 -25.12 24.26 12.53
CA THR A 896 -23.93 24.73 13.26
C THR A 896 -22.95 23.61 13.65
N PHE A 897 -23.45 22.44 14.06
CA PHE A 897 -22.60 21.29 14.43
C PHE A 897 -21.75 20.75 13.27
N PHE A 898 -22.18 20.93 12.02
CA PHE A 898 -21.50 20.44 10.83
C PHE A 898 -20.25 21.29 10.48
N ARG A 899 -20.19 22.52 11.00
CA ARG A 899 -19.01 23.41 10.93
C ARG A 899 -17.83 22.85 11.74
N CYS A 900 -18.11 22.10 12.81
CA CYS A 900 -17.10 21.46 13.65
C CYS A 900 -16.63 20.10 13.08
N TRP A 901 -17.00 19.74 11.85
CA TRP A 901 -16.56 18.52 11.17
C TRP A 901 -15.40 18.85 10.24
N TRP A 902 -14.24 19.12 10.85
CA TRP A 902 -13.06 19.75 10.23
C TRP A 902 -12.51 19.03 9.00
N TYR A 903 -12.76 17.72 8.87
CA TYR A 903 -12.43 16.92 7.67
C TYR A 903 -13.13 17.42 6.39
N ASN A 904 -14.22 18.18 6.51
CA ASN A 904 -14.91 18.83 5.38
C ASN A 904 -13.98 19.74 4.57
N THR A 905 -12.93 20.32 5.18
CA THR A 905 -11.85 21.04 4.48
C THR A 905 -11.31 20.25 3.29
N THR A 906 -11.07 18.94 3.46
CA THR A 906 -10.53 18.06 2.41
C THR A 906 -11.49 17.92 1.23
N TYR A 907 -12.79 17.77 1.49
CA TYR A 907 -13.83 17.67 0.45
C TYR A 907 -14.02 19.00 -0.30
N VAL A 908 -14.05 20.13 0.41
CA VAL A 908 -14.08 21.47 -0.21
C VAL A 908 -12.83 21.69 -1.08
N MET A 909 -11.66 21.22 -0.64
CA MET A 909 -10.41 21.32 -1.41
C MET A 909 -10.35 20.38 -2.63
N PHE A 910 -10.94 19.17 -2.59
CA PHE A 910 -11.08 18.36 -3.80
C PHE A 910 -11.94 19.08 -4.85
N ALA A 911 -13.09 19.62 -4.45
CA ALA A 911 -13.97 20.34 -5.36
C ALA A 911 -13.32 21.62 -5.90
N THR A 912 -12.71 22.42 -5.02
CA THR A 912 -12.08 23.69 -5.40
C THR A 912 -10.89 23.49 -6.32
N SER A 913 -9.98 22.55 -6.03
CA SER A 913 -8.86 22.24 -6.93
C SER A 913 -9.32 21.70 -8.29
N THR A 914 -10.44 20.97 -8.33
CA THR A 914 -11.08 20.49 -9.57
C THR A 914 -11.64 21.64 -10.41
N LEU A 915 -12.26 22.66 -9.80
CA LEU A 915 -12.75 23.85 -10.50
C LEU A 915 -11.65 24.84 -10.92
N LEU A 916 -10.55 24.93 -10.15
CA LEU A 916 -9.42 25.81 -10.48
C LEU A 916 -8.67 25.37 -11.75
N LEU A 917 -8.68 24.07 -12.10
CA LEU A 917 -8.02 23.55 -13.30
C LEU A 917 -8.52 24.19 -14.62
N PRO A 918 -9.81 24.13 -14.99
CA PRO A 918 -10.30 24.80 -16.20
C PRO A 918 -10.16 26.33 -16.12
N MET A 919 -10.39 26.93 -14.94
CA MET A 919 -10.19 28.38 -14.74
C MET A 919 -8.75 28.80 -15.05
N SER A 920 -7.75 27.99 -14.69
CA SER A 920 -6.33 28.27 -14.95
C SER A 920 -5.91 28.26 -16.42
N LYS A 921 -6.72 27.65 -17.31
CA LYS A 921 -6.41 27.51 -18.75
C LYS A 921 -7.30 28.36 -19.66
N LEU A 922 -8.55 28.63 -19.26
CA LEU A 922 -9.48 29.48 -20.02
C LEU A 922 -9.49 30.95 -19.56
N GLY A 923 -9.10 31.24 -18.31
CA GLY A 923 -9.25 32.56 -17.72
C GLY A 923 -10.72 32.90 -17.43
N MET A 924 -11.09 34.18 -17.56
CA MET A 924 -12.46 34.66 -17.34
C MET A 924 -13.26 34.63 -18.65
N CYS A 925 -14.18 33.67 -18.77
CA CYS A 925 -15.09 33.48 -19.90
C CYS A 925 -16.50 33.08 -19.41
N ALA A 926 -17.45 32.89 -20.32
CA ALA A 926 -18.83 32.54 -19.95
C ALA A 926 -18.92 31.21 -19.18
N GLU A 927 -18.07 30.26 -19.55
CA GLU A 927 -17.97 28.92 -18.98
C GLU A 927 -17.34 28.91 -17.58
N THR A 928 -16.44 29.85 -17.26
CA THR A 928 -15.74 29.88 -15.97
C THR A 928 -16.41 30.75 -14.91
N ILE A 929 -17.34 31.65 -15.28
CA ILE A 929 -18.11 32.47 -14.33
C ILE A 929 -18.90 31.64 -13.30
N PRO A 930 -19.62 30.56 -13.66
CA PRO A 930 -20.29 29.70 -12.68
C PRO A 930 -19.30 29.01 -11.74
N LEU A 931 -18.17 28.51 -12.29
CA LEU A 931 -17.13 27.83 -11.50
C LEU A 931 -16.52 28.79 -10.48
N ARG A 932 -16.23 30.04 -10.90
CA ARG A 932 -15.71 31.10 -10.04
C ARG A 932 -16.63 31.36 -8.84
N ARG A 933 -17.95 31.48 -9.05
CA ARG A 933 -18.92 31.68 -7.97
C ARG A 933 -18.90 30.53 -6.96
N SER A 934 -18.81 29.28 -7.43
CA SER A 934 -18.65 28.13 -6.53
C SER A 934 -17.31 28.15 -5.79
N VAL A 935 -16.21 28.59 -6.41
CA VAL A 935 -14.92 28.76 -5.71
C VAL A 935 -14.96 29.90 -4.68
N GLU A 936 -15.73 30.97 -4.93
CA GLU A 936 -15.97 32.06 -3.98
C GLU A 936 -16.84 31.59 -2.79
N MET A 937 -17.86 30.75 -3.03
CA MET A 937 -18.59 30.05 -1.94
C MET A 937 -17.70 29.08 -1.14
N ALA A 938 -16.76 28.38 -1.80
CA ALA A 938 -15.81 27.50 -1.12
C ALA A 938 -14.87 28.27 -0.18
N VAL A 939 -14.51 29.50 -0.55
CA VAL A 939 -13.80 30.43 0.34
C VAL A 939 -14.65 30.78 1.55
N GLU A 940 -15.94 31.14 1.39
CA GLU A 940 -16.84 31.42 2.53
C GLU A 940 -16.92 30.24 3.53
N ILE A 941 -16.99 28.99 3.04
CA ILE A 941 -17.00 27.79 3.90
C ILE A 941 -15.71 27.69 4.73
N LEU A 942 -14.56 27.90 4.10
CA LEU A 942 -13.25 27.77 4.75
C LEU A 942 -12.93 28.97 5.67
N GLU A 943 -13.47 30.15 5.38
CA GLU A 943 -13.41 31.31 6.29
C GLU A 943 -14.32 31.13 7.51
N ALA A 944 -15.42 30.40 7.39
CA ALA A 944 -16.23 29.93 8.53
C ALA A 944 -15.58 28.77 9.32
N MET A 945 -14.31 28.45 9.04
CA MET A 945 -13.48 27.45 9.72
C MET A 945 -12.13 28.04 10.19
N ASP A 946 -12.10 29.35 10.45
CA ASP A 946 -10.89 30.14 10.77
C ASP A 946 -10.06 29.61 11.96
N GLU A 947 -10.66 28.96 12.96
CA GLU A 947 -9.91 28.26 14.01
C GLU A 947 -8.90 27.25 13.44
N SER A 948 -9.20 26.64 12.28
CA SER A 948 -8.33 25.69 11.59
C SER A 948 -7.22 26.39 10.80
N VAL A 949 -5.97 26.13 11.20
CA VAL A 949 -4.76 26.58 10.50
C VAL A 949 -4.76 26.16 9.03
N VAL A 950 -5.20 24.93 8.72
CA VAL A 950 -5.21 24.40 7.35
C VAL A 950 -6.33 25.03 6.51
N ALA A 951 -7.48 25.37 7.10
CA ALA A 951 -8.54 26.10 6.40
C ALA A 951 -8.07 27.51 6.01
N ARG A 952 -7.43 28.25 6.93
CA ARG A 952 -6.85 29.57 6.63
C ARG A 952 -5.77 29.52 5.53
N LYS A 953 -4.79 28.61 5.63
CA LYS A 953 -3.80 28.38 4.55
C LYS A 953 -4.49 28.04 3.22
N SER A 954 -5.59 27.27 3.24
CA SER A 954 -6.37 26.92 2.04
C SER A 954 -7.06 28.15 1.43
N VAL A 955 -7.66 29.02 2.25
CA VAL A 955 -8.22 30.32 1.81
C VAL A 955 -7.15 31.19 1.17
N GLU A 956 -5.95 31.27 1.74
CA GLU A 956 -4.81 32.02 1.18
C GLU A 956 -4.42 31.50 -0.21
N ILE A 957 -4.32 30.18 -0.39
CA ILE A 957 -4.09 29.55 -1.70
C ILE A 957 -5.20 29.92 -2.69
N ILE A 958 -6.46 29.71 -2.33
CA ILE A 958 -7.59 29.93 -3.25
C ILE A 958 -7.70 31.42 -3.62
N LYS A 959 -7.54 32.34 -2.65
CA LYS A 959 -7.52 33.79 -2.89
C LYS A 959 -6.33 34.22 -3.74
N HIS A 960 -5.17 33.56 -3.66
CA HIS A 960 -4.05 33.81 -4.59
C HIS A 960 -4.45 33.49 -6.04
N TYR A 961 -4.99 32.29 -6.31
CA TYR A 961 -5.50 31.93 -7.64
C TYR A 961 -6.60 32.90 -8.12
N LEU A 962 -7.62 33.20 -7.30
CA LEU A 962 -8.72 34.10 -7.66
C LEU A 962 -8.30 35.55 -7.97
N ARG A 963 -7.19 36.02 -7.39
CA ARG A 963 -6.63 37.36 -7.65
C ARG A 963 -5.93 37.44 -9.01
N GLU A 964 -5.22 36.40 -9.41
CA GLU A 964 -4.55 36.32 -10.72
C GLU A 964 -5.56 36.18 -11.88
N PHE A 965 -6.79 35.73 -11.61
CA PHE A 965 -7.90 35.73 -12.58
C PHE A 965 -8.75 37.01 -12.55
N ARG A 966 -8.14 38.18 -12.28
CA ARG A 966 -8.74 39.48 -12.60
C ARG A 966 -8.51 39.82 -14.08
N PRO A 967 -9.42 40.55 -14.75
CA PRO A 967 -9.15 41.04 -16.10
C PRO A 967 -7.95 41.99 -16.08
N ILE A 968 -7.12 41.92 -17.12
CA ILE A 968 -6.11 42.95 -17.39
C ILE A 968 -6.86 44.13 -18.01
N ASP A 969 -6.91 45.26 -17.32
CA ASP A 969 -7.48 46.50 -17.87
C ASP A 969 -6.68 46.95 -19.09
N VAL A 970 -7.35 47.17 -20.21
CA VAL A 970 -6.73 47.55 -21.49
C VAL A 970 -6.36 49.04 -21.48
N GLN A 971 -5.32 49.39 -20.72
CA GLN A 971 -4.73 50.72 -20.77
C GLN A 971 -3.81 50.84 -22.00
N THR A 972 -4.42 51.39 -23.06
CA THR A 972 -3.82 52.16 -24.16
C THR A 972 -2.28 52.20 -24.24
N ALA A 973 -1.72 51.60 -25.29
CA ALA A 973 -0.31 51.75 -25.60
C ALA A 973 0.05 53.20 -25.99
N THR A 974 0.95 53.81 -25.21
CA THR A 974 1.70 55.03 -25.60
C THR A 974 3.20 54.74 -25.54
N THR A 975 3.91 55.09 -26.61
CA THR A 975 5.35 54.81 -26.78
C THR A 975 6.23 55.66 -25.85
N PRO A 976 7.45 55.19 -25.53
CA PRO A 976 8.26 55.77 -24.45
C PRO A 976 9.02 57.03 -24.86
N SER A 977 9.11 58.00 -23.93
CA SER A 977 9.99 59.17 -24.04
C SER A 977 10.82 59.40 -22.77
N SER A 978 12.10 59.02 -22.85
CA SER A 978 13.27 59.65 -22.21
C SER A 978 13.27 60.07 -20.73
N SER A 979 14.34 59.60 -20.06
CA SER A 979 15.22 60.32 -19.12
C SER A 979 14.91 60.37 -17.60
N ASN A 980 15.96 59.98 -16.87
CA ASN A 980 16.50 60.52 -15.62
C ASN A 980 15.67 60.57 -14.32
N ASP A 981 16.11 59.68 -13.40
CA ASP A 981 16.75 60.04 -12.12
C ASP A 981 15.85 60.55 -10.96
N GLY A 982 16.35 60.44 -9.72
CA GLY A 982 15.79 61.12 -8.55
C GLY A 982 15.09 60.26 -7.47
N THR A 983 15.89 59.70 -6.56
CA THR A 983 15.63 59.68 -5.09
C THR A 983 14.24 59.39 -4.47
N LYS A 984 14.18 58.25 -3.76
CA LYS A 984 13.84 58.11 -2.32
C LYS A 984 12.46 58.53 -1.72
N ILE A 985 11.82 57.51 -1.11
CA ILE A 985 11.29 57.46 0.29
C ILE A 985 9.91 58.12 0.61
N ALA A 986 9.22 57.48 1.58
CA ALA A 986 8.07 57.92 2.41
C ALA A 986 6.62 57.66 1.92
N ASP A 987 6.08 56.53 2.41
CA ASP A 987 4.99 56.43 3.41
C ASP A 987 3.57 57.03 3.24
N PHE A 988 2.62 56.19 3.69
CA PHE A 988 1.37 56.46 4.44
C PHE A 988 0.02 56.78 3.76
N THR A 989 -1.00 56.18 4.42
CA THR A 989 -2.42 56.56 4.56
C THR A 989 -3.46 56.27 3.45
N ALA A 990 -4.70 56.12 3.93
CA ALA A 990 -5.96 55.89 3.22
C ALA A 990 -6.54 57.25 2.69
N ASP A 991 -7.73 57.40 2.11
CA ASP A 991 -9.00 56.65 2.21
C ASP A 991 -9.78 56.59 0.87
N PRO A 992 -10.83 55.74 0.75
CA PRO A 992 -11.59 55.55 -0.49
C PRO A 992 -12.95 56.28 -0.51
N GLU A 993 -13.10 57.30 -1.35
CA GLU A 993 -14.43 57.76 -1.78
C GLU A 993 -14.42 58.46 -3.16
N ALA A 994 -15.62 58.62 -3.75
CA ALA A 994 -15.92 59.33 -5.01
C ALA A 994 -15.38 58.76 -6.36
N ALA A 995 -16.17 57.87 -7.00
CA ALA A 995 -16.15 57.67 -8.46
C ALA A 995 -17.47 57.10 -9.07
N ALA A 996 -18.64 57.47 -8.54
CA ALA A 996 -19.94 56.93 -8.99
C ALA A 996 -20.75 57.94 -9.83
N ALA A 997 -20.37 58.20 -11.09
CA ALA A 997 -21.11 59.12 -11.97
C ALA A 997 -20.86 58.96 -13.50
N ALA A 998 -21.32 57.87 -14.13
CA ALA A 998 -21.63 57.78 -15.57
C ALA A 998 -22.43 56.48 -15.85
N ALA A 999 -23.76 56.50 -15.88
CA ALA A 999 -24.57 56.83 -17.06
C ALA A 999 -24.21 55.96 -18.29
N SER A 1000 -24.78 54.76 -18.48
CA SER A 1000 -26.16 54.47 -18.94
C SER A 1000 -26.49 54.95 -20.37
N ALA A 1001 -26.49 54.05 -21.35
CA ALA A 1001 -27.56 53.88 -22.37
C ALA A 1001 -27.15 52.99 -23.57
N SER A 1002 -27.64 51.74 -23.59
CA SER A 1002 -28.17 51.05 -24.79
C SER A 1002 -28.42 49.57 -24.46
N GLY A 1003 -29.47 48.95 -25.00
CA GLY A 1003 -29.69 47.52 -24.88
C GLY A 1003 -30.98 47.05 -25.57
N THR A 1004 -31.12 45.74 -25.74
CA THR A 1004 -32.38 45.08 -26.12
C THR A 1004 -32.37 43.62 -25.68
N SER A 1005 -33.44 43.21 -24.99
CA SER A 1005 -34.01 41.85 -24.90
C SER A 1005 -33.08 40.63 -24.78
N GLN A 1006 -33.07 40.01 -23.59
CA GLN A 1006 -33.16 38.55 -23.46
C GLN A 1006 -34.39 38.18 -22.62
N THR A 1007 -34.85 36.94 -22.76
CA THR A 1007 -36.09 36.42 -22.17
C THR A 1007 -35.97 36.18 -20.67
N GLY A 1008 -37.04 36.46 -19.93
CA GLY A 1008 -37.07 36.39 -18.47
C GLY A 1008 -37.09 34.96 -17.89
N PHE A 1009 -36.93 34.90 -16.57
CA PHE A 1009 -37.00 33.69 -15.75
C PHE A 1009 -38.05 33.94 -14.67
N ASP A 1010 -39.15 33.19 -14.66
CA ASP A 1010 -40.27 33.46 -13.75
C ASP A 1010 -39.93 33.10 -12.30
N ILE A 1011 -40.30 34.00 -11.38
CA ILE A 1011 -40.11 33.83 -9.94
C ILE A 1011 -41.33 33.09 -9.35
N PRO A 1012 -41.16 31.94 -8.68
CA PRO A 1012 -42.28 31.22 -8.07
C PRO A 1012 -42.97 32.02 -6.95
N GLU A 1013 -44.31 31.95 -6.89
CA GLU A 1013 -45.19 32.76 -6.01
C GLU A 1013 -44.84 32.75 -4.51
N TRP A 1014 -44.14 31.73 -3.99
CA TRP A 1014 -43.76 31.67 -2.58
C TRP A 1014 -42.75 32.77 -2.17
N ALA A 1015 -42.09 33.42 -3.13
CA ALA A 1015 -41.12 34.49 -2.88
C ALA A 1015 -41.73 35.82 -2.38
N TYR A 1016 -43.06 35.95 -2.33
CA TYR A 1016 -43.75 37.16 -1.83
C TYR A 1016 -44.08 37.13 -0.32
N GLY A 1017 -43.70 36.07 0.39
CA GLY A 1017 -43.87 35.97 1.84
C GLY A 1017 -42.63 36.43 2.63
N PHE A 1018 -42.81 37.39 3.54
CA PHE A 1018 -41.78 37.99 4.42
C PHE A 1018 -40.70 38.83 3.70
N GLY A 1019 -40.98 40.13 3.56
CA GLY A 1019 -39.96 41.12 3.21
C GLY A 1019 -39.01 41.41 4.38
N PHE A 1020 -37.72 41.55 4.09
CA PHE A 1020 -36.70 41.99 5.05
C PHE A 1020 -36.72 43.53 5.21
N PRO A 1021 -36.47 44.07 6.42
CA PRO A 1021 -36.16 45.49 6.61
C PRO A 1021 -34.83 45.88 5.97
N ASP A 1022 -34.69 47.17 5.66
CA ASP A 1022 -33.54 47.71 4.93
C ASP A 1022 -32.30 47.88 5.85
N CYS A 1023 -31.19 47.22 5.52
CA CYS A 1023 -29.97 47.18 6.34
C CYS A 1023 -29.08 48.43 6.22
N SER A 1024 -29.69 49.62 6.17
CA SER A 1024 -28.96 50.90 6.25
C SER A 1024 -28.71 51.30 7.70
N PHE A 1025 -27.66 52.09 7.95
CA PHE A 1025 -27.29 52.52 9.32
C PHE A 1025 -28.40 53.36 9.98
N GLU A 1026 -29.10 54.22 9.22
CA GLU A 1026 -30.27 54.95 9.70
C GLU A 1026 -31.54 54.07 9.86
N GLY A 1027 -31.64 52.96 9.13
CA GLY A 1027 -32.66 51.93 9.36
C GLY A 1027 -32.45 51.21 10.69
N ILE A 1028 -31.21 50.84 11.00
CA ILE A 1028 -30.82 50.21 12.28
C ILE A 1028 -31.02 51.18 13.45
N ALA A 1029 -30.69 52.46 13.28
CA ALA A 1029 -30.88 53.47 14.33
C ALA A 1029 -32.35 53.58 14.79
N ARG A 1030 -33.33 53.54 13.88
CA ARG A 1030 -34.76 53.60 14.21
C ARG A 1030 -35.27 52.34 14.92
N LEU A 1031 -34.63 51.19 14.70
CA LEU A 1031 -35.04 49.92 15.31
C LEU A 1031 -34.86 49.88 16.84
N PHE A 1032 -34.01 50.76 17.39
CA PHE A 1032 -33.76 50.86 18.84
C PHE A 1032 -34.68 51.83 19.58
N ASP A 1033 -35.31 52.79 18.89
CA ASP A 1033 -36.32 53.67 19.51
C ASP A 1033 -37.67 52.94 19.72
N ASP A 1034 -38.06 52.07 18.78
CA ASP A 1034 -39.37 51.38 18.78
C ASP A 1034 -39.48 50.16 19.71
N LEU A 1035 -38.41 49.77 20.43
CA LEU A 1035 -38.44 48.71 21.47
C LEU A 1035 -38.41 49.26 22.91
N GLY A 1036 -38.84 50.51 23.08
CA GLY A 1036 -39.04 51.20 24.37
C GLY A 1036 -40.16 50.65 25.26
N GLY A 1037 -40.18 49.34 25.55
CA GLY A 1037 -40.83 48.79 26.75
C GLY A 1037 -41.79 47.61 26.56
N LEU A 1038 -41.41 46.46 27.14
CA LEU A 1038 -42.34 45.49 27.74
C LEU A 1038 -41.82 45.06 29.14
N PRO A 1039 -42.69 44.57 30.05
CA PRO A 1039 -42.37 44.55 31.47
C PRO A 1039 -41.51 43.39 31.96
N MET A 1040 -40.78 43.71 33.02
CA MET A 1040 -40.16 42.83 34.00
C MET A 1040 -41.12 41.82 34.68
N LEU A 1041 -40.51 40.71 35.14
CA LEU A 1041 -40.81 39.87 36.32
C LEU A 1041 -41.71 38.60 36.25
N ASP A 1042 -41.17 37.60 36.96
CA ASP A 1042 -41.74 36.50 37.77
C ASP A 1042 -42.50 35.31 37.14
N GLY A 1043 -42.06 34.11 37.54
CA GLY A 1043 -42.55 32.79 37.14
C GLY A 1043 -41.61 31.66 37.58
#